data_AF-A0A2A3AT14-F1
#
_entry.id   AF-A0A2A3AT14-F1
#
_cell.length_a   1.000
_cell.length_b   1.000
_cell.length_c   1.000
_cell.angle_alpha   90.00
_cell.angle_beta   90.00
_cell.angle_gamma   90.00
#
_symmetry.space_group_name_H-M   'P 1'
#
loop_
_entity.id
_entity.type
_entity.pdbx_description
1 polymer ?
#
loop_
_entity_poly.entity_id
_entity_poly.type
_entity_poly.pdbx_seq_one_letter_code
_entity_poly.pdbx_strand_id
1 'polypeptide(L)'
;MATVVDLTNGTTSQTLTDGTVFSAEQQSGAGTGNYNSFLVLGANGTESGFNTDGSPLPLDDKQQEHTNALLLSDMQVVSVNGHDYYVFKLDANEPNSDKGSLLSLNSLQIYSATDPNITTLATLQAQQLLYNVDGNATDGDVTVQLDAGKDAPAGSGVGDLFVYIPTSFFAGATGNYVYLYSAFGSPSDSDGGFEEWGVIAKASVDHAPAVAVEKTVDPSSIDEGESTTVTYTYKVTNTSADGAGDPLTLTSLVDDNATPGDTSDDINLLSGFVANSSHGTHYVSGDTDNDYLVDSNETWIFSADVNIDAHATGSTITNTVVVHAHDDDSTNDVSANDTATVTVNDVAPSIAIEKTADPTSINEGSAADVTYTYEVTNTSAAGAFDPLMLTSLIDDDATPGDTSDDIDLLTGFVAGSDHGTHYVSGDTDGDYLVDSDEKWVFSATVGVDAHNAGSITNTVVVHAHDDDSTSDVYATDDATVTVKDVAPSVAIEKTVDADHDGIFHSSETVQSGAQNVTYHYEITNTSAAGAFDPLTLTSLVDDNGTPGNTGDDINLLSGFVANSSHGTHYVSGDLDNDYQVDSNETWVFTANSSFNLLPNADSRTNTVVVHAHDDDTTNDVSANDTATVQSFAGPGVRTPGFWTNLGKSFWDGVAGADKSGPNFASGELRYVVDADHNGTLDPGKPGLLIGDYNKNGLTDAGEDTFFISYADALKVIDASVKDQQDTRFVLARDAVATWLNYLAGNPIGDASDPNSPHKYLDQAIDWLQVTNGGNSSSHFEDWGGGSAVKASSAAWNVGLDDESPAGLELSGNLIHQELDFYNNTGMTFEGAILHVYANDGG
;
A
#
# COMPACT_ATOMS: atom_id res chain seq x y z
N MET A 1 -9.26 113.89 41.55
CA MET A 1 -10.63 114.20 42.04
C MET A 1 -11.19 112.87 42.50
N ALA A 2 -12.11 112.83 43.48
CA ALA A 2 -12.76 111.57 43.84
C ALA A 2 -13.98 111.38 42.92
N THR A 3 -14.11 110.20 42.31
CA THR A 3 -15.25 109.83 41.48
C THR A 3 -16.15 108.90 42.29
N VAL A 4 -17.45 109.23 42.34
CA VAL A 4 -18.45 108.34 42.95
C VAL A 4 -19.25 107.73 41.83
N VAL A 5 -19.26 106.40 41.77
CA VAL A 5 -20.19 105.63 40.95
C VAL A 5 -21.44 105.37 41.79
N ASP A 6 -22.48 106.18 41.61
CA ASP A 6 -23.71 106.10 42.40
C ASP A 6 -24.79 105.28 41.65
N LEU A 7 -24.96 104.02 42.08
CA LEU A 7 -25.99 103.10 41.59
C LEU A 7 -27.24 103.06 42.51
N THR A 8 -27.30 103.91 43.55
CA THR A 8 -28.35 103.88 44.59
C THR A 8 -29.66 104.54 44.12
N ASN A 9 -29.59 105.58 43.28
CA ASN A 9 -30.72 106.48 42.97
C ASN A 9 -31.34 106.31 41.56
N GLY A 10 -31.34 105.08 41.02
CA GLY A 10 -32.00 104.76 39.74
C GLY A 10 -31.13 104.89 38.50
N THR A 11 -29.85 105.25 38.68
CA THR A 11 -28.79 104.97 37.71
C THR A 11 -28.53 103.47 37.73
N THR A 12 -28.69 102.80 36.59
CA THR A 12 -28.54 101.34 36.52
C THR A 12 -27.15 100.91 36.06
N SER A 13 -26.38 101.81 35.44
CA SER A 13 -25.00 101.56 35.05
C SER A 13 -24.21 102.86 34.88
N GLN A 14 -22.90 102.80 35.12
CA GLN A 14 -21.94 103.87 34.86
C GLN A 14 -20.63 103.32 34.30
N THR A 15 -20.08 104.02 33.31
CA THR A 15 -18.81 103.66 32.65
C THR A 15 -17.72 104.65 33.06
N LEU A 16 -16.58 104.12 33.50
CA LEU A 16 -15.37 104.90 33.78
C LEU A 16 -14.62 105.26 32.49
N THR A 17 -13.67 106.20 32.56
CA THR A 17 -12.97 106.67 31.36
C THR A 17 -12.02 105.64 30.74
N ASP A 18 -11.72 104.57 31.48
CA ASP A 18 -10.94 103.42 31.00
C ASP A 18 -11.79 102.33 30.32
N GLY A 19 -13.11 102.53 30.23
CA GLY A 19 -14.05 101.59 29.64
C GLY A 19 -14.62 100.55 30.60
N THR A 20 -14.21 100.53 31.87
CA THR A 20 -14.81 99.66 32.88
C THR A 20 -16.26 100.08 33.14
N VAL A 21 -17.18 99.12 33.13
CA VAL A 21 -18.60 99.37 33.37
C VAL A 21 -19.04 98.72 34.68
N PHE A 22 -19.62 99.51 35.57
CA PHE A 22 -20.35 99.01 36.74
C PHE A 22 -21.84 99.05 36.41
N SER A 23 -22.55 97.96 36.69
CA SER A 23 -23.98 97.80 36.37
C SER A 23 -24.71 97.09 37.49
N ALA A 24 -25.83 97.66 37.91
CA ALA A 24 -26.81 97.01 38.80
C ALA A 24 -27.98 96.39 38.01
N GLU A 25 -27.96 96.41 36.66
CA GLU A 25 -28.99 95.72 35.87
C GLU A 25 -28.85 94.19 35.97
N GLN A 26 -29.94 93.52 36.35
CA GLN A 26 -30.04 92.06 36.26
C GLN A 26 -29.84 91.60 34.81
N GLN A 27 -28.85 90.73 34.59
CA GLN A 27 -28.75 90.03 33.32
C GLN A 27 -29.87 88.98 33.17
N SER A 28 -30.73 89.17 32.18
CA SER A 28 -31.63 88.12 31.71
C SER A 28 -30.83 87.06 30.96
N GLY A 29 -30.32 86.04 31.66
CA GLY A 29 -29.57 84.96 31.01
C GLY A 29 -28.56 84.20 31.86
N ALA A 30 -28.47 84.44 33.18
CA ALA A 30 -27.70 83.56 34.05
C ALA A 30 -28.48 82.26 34.28
N GLY A 31 -28.10 81.21 33.55
CA GLY A 31 -28.68 79.88 33.64
C GLY A 31 -28.71 79.34 35.07
N THR A 32 -29.82 78.66 35.34
CA THR A 32 -30.19 77.85 36.49
C THR A 32 -29.01 77.21 37.26
N GLY A 33 -28.78 77.61 38.52
CA GLY A 33 -28.52 76.59 39.54
C GLY A 33 -27.54 76.86 40.68
N ASN A 34 -26.46 77.63 40.51
CA ASN A 34 -25.53 77.95 41.60
C ASN A 34 -24.77 79.24 41.27
N TYR A 35 -24.71 80.19 42.21
CA TYR A 35 -24.00 81.46 42.02
C TYR A 35 -22.49 81.26 41.76
N ASN A 36 -21.93 80.11 42.19
CA ASN A 36 -20.57 79.64 41.97
C ASN A 36 -19.53 80.71 42.32
N SER A 37 -19.52 81.07 43.60
CA SER A 37 -18.62 82.05 44.20
C SER A 37 -17.18 81.55 44.13
N PHE A 38 -16.24 82.45 43.81
CA PHE A 38 -14.80 82.20 43.90
C PHE A 38 -14.13 83.06 44.98
N LEU A 39 -14.84 84.01 45.57
CA LEU A 39 -14.44 84.74 46.78
C LEU A 39 -15.67 85.04 47.62
N VAL A 40 -15.59 84.72 48.91
CA VAL A 40 -16.60 85.07 49.91
C VAL A 40 -15.93 85.95 50.97
N LEU A 41 -16.51 87.12 51.26
CA LEU A 41 -16.09 88.03 52.34
C LEU A 41 -17.01 87.91 53.55
N GLY A 42 -16.61 88.47 54.69
CA GLY A 42 -17.33 88.42 55.96
C GLY A 42 -18.40 89.51 56.07
N ALA A 43 -18.70 89.94 57.31
CA ALA A 43 -19.58 91.07 57.59
C ALA A 43 -18.99 91.87 58.77
N ASN A 44 -18.00 92.71 58.49
CA ASN A 44 -17.15 93.34 59.51
C ASN A 44 -17.25 94.87 59.53
N GLY A 45 -18.22 95.46 58.83
CA GLY A 45 -18.43 96.90 58.68
C GLY A 45 -17.41 97.56 57.74
N THR A 46 -16.12 97.26 57.89
CA THR A 46 -15.07 97.52 56.90
C THR A 46 -14.28 96.24 56.70
N GLU A 47 -14.19 95.76 55.47
CA GLU A 47 -13.55 94.47 55.17
C GLU A 47 -12.80 94.45 53.85
N SER A 48 -11.91 93.47 53.70
CA SER A 48 -11.19 93.21 52.46
C SER A 48 -10.79 91.74 52.32
N GLY A 49 -10.69 91.26 51.09
CA GLY A 49 -10.22 89.91 50.81
C GLY A 49 -9.95 89.68 49.34
N PHE A 50 -9.38 88.50 49.04
CA PHE A 50 -9.12 88.05 47.68
C PHE A 50 -9.23 86.54 47.56
N ASN A 51 -9.51 86.06 46.34
CA ASN A 51 -9.68 84.63 46.09
C ASN A 51 -8.37 83.84 46.11
N THR A 52 -8.34 82.64 46.70
CA THR A 52 -7.16 81.76 46.68
C THR A 52 -7.51 80.32 47.09
N ASP A 53 -6.78 79.33 46.57
CA ASP A 53 -6.80 77.94 47.09
C ASP A 53 -5.92 77.77 48.34
N GLY A 54 -5.18 78.82 48.71
CA GLY A 54 -4.25 78.82 49.82
C GLY A 54 -4.97 78.72 51.16
N SER A 55 -4.46 77.87 52.04
CA SER A 55 -4.93 77.72 53.42
C SER A 55 -3.82 78.09 54.41
N PRO A 56 -4.06 78.96 55.41
CA PRO A 56 -5.34 79.61 55.73
C PRO A 56 -5.65 80.84 54.85
N LEU A 57 -6.94 81.14 54.78
CA LEU A 57 -7.55 82.34 54.21
C LEU A 57 -6.91 83.66 54.75
N PRO A 58 -6.43 84.57 53.87
CA PRO A 58 -5.46 85.62 54.22
C PRO A 58 -5.97 86.87 54.96
N LEU A 59 -7.22 87.28 54.76
CA LEU A 59 -7.78 88.55 55.28
C LEU A 59 -9.16 88.32 55.93
N ASP A 60 -10.18 89.08 55.52
CA ASP A 60 -11.55 88.93 56.02
C ASP A 60 -12.34 87.85 55.27
N ASP A 61 -11.75 87.27 54.22
CA ASP A 61 -12.33 86.18 53.44
C ASP A 61 -12.77 84.98 54.30
N LYS A 62 -13.80 84.28 53.81
CA LYS A 62 -14.53 83.21 54.50
C LYS A 62 -14.78 82.04 53.56
N GLN A 63 -15.29 80.95 54.14
CA GLN A 63 -15.71 79.73 53.43
C GLN A 63 -14.66 79.24 52.44
N GLN A 64 -13.65 78.50 52.93
CA GLN A 64 -12.55 77.99 52.09
C GLN A 64 -13.07 77.19 50.88
N GLU A 65 -14.18 76.48 51.05
CA GLU A 65 -14.87 75.74 50.00
C GLU A 65 -15.46 76.62 48.87
N HIS A 66 -15.65 77.92 49.12
CA HIS A 66 -16.25 78.90 48.20
C HIS A 66 -15.30 80.07 47.85
N THR A 67 -14.08 80.05 48.39
CA THR A 67 -13.00 80.98 48.07
C THR A 67 -11.88 80.18 47.42
N ASN A 68 -11.73 80.30 46.09
CA ASN A 68 -10.85 79.45 45.28
C ASN A 68 -10.13 80.28 44.19
N ALA A 69 -8.94 79.86 43.77
CA ALA A 69 -8.25 80.50 42.66
C ALA A 69 -9.06 80.36 41.35
N LEU A 70 -9.08 81.42 40.54
CA LEU A 70 -9.85 81.46 39.28
C LEU A 70 -8.89 81.35 38.09
N LEU A 71 -9.09 80.40 37.18
CA LEU A 71 -8.30 80.32 35.94
C LEU A 71 -8.83 81.32 34.89
N LEU A 72 -7.92 82.01 34.21
CA LEU A 72 -8.25 82.93 33.11
C LEU A 72 -8.93 82.18 31.94
N SER A 73 -8.56 80.92 31.71
CA SER A 73 -9.14 80.06 30.65
C SER A 73 -10.62 79.73 30.87
N ASP A 74 -11.05 79.75 32.13
CA ASP A 74 -12.38 79.32 32.53
C ASP A 74 -13.36 80.48 32.49
N MET A 75 -12.87 81.72 32.36
CA MET A 75 -13.68 82.92 32.24
C MET A 75 -14.19 83.07 30.79
N GLN A 76 -15.50 83.30 30.65
CA GLN A 76 -16.12 83.60 29.37
C GLN A 76 -15.91 85.06 28.98
N VAL A 77 -15.52 85.30 27.73
CA VAL A 77 -15.55 86.65 27.14
C VAL A 77 -16.99 87.02 26.81
N VAL A 78 -17.45 88.15 27.33
CA VAL A 78 -18.80 88.70 27.09
C VAL A 78 -18.67 89.97 26.24
N SER A 79 -19.24 89.95 25.03
CA SER A 79 -19.22 91.11 24.13
C SER A 79 -20.45 92.00 24.34
N VAL A 80 -20.25 93.26 24.71
CA VAL A 80 -21.33 94.26 24.89
C VAL A 80 -21.01 95.50 24.03
N ASN A 81 -21.94 95.88 23.15
CA ASN A 81 -21.81 97.05 22.26
C ASN A 81 -20.49 97.10 21.44
N GLY A 82 -19.95 95.93 21.06
CA GLY A 82 -18.72 95.83 20.26
C GLY A 82 -17.40 95.86 21.06
N HIS A 83 -17.48 95.82 22.39
CA HIS A 83 -16.35 95.68 23.29
C HIS A 83 -16.41 94.34 24.04
N ASP A 84 -15.25 93.73 24.26
CA ASP A 84 -15.13 92.45 24.95
C ASP A 84 -14.73 92.66 26.41
N TYR A 85 -15.44 91.97 27.31
CA TYR A 85 -15.25 92.08 28.75
C TYR A 85 -15.10 90.71 29.40
N TYR A 86 -14.35 90.68 30.50
CA TYR A 86 -14.58 89.70 31.56
C TYR A 86 -15.52 90.32 32.60
N VAL A 87 -16.51 89.55 33.04
CA VAL A 87 -17.60 90.04 33.88
C VAL A 87 -17.52 89.37 35.24
N PHE A 88 -17.25 90.17 36.27
CA PHE A 88 -17.33 89.76 37.67
C PHE A 88 -18.69 90.17 38.20
N LYS A 89 -19.34 89.27 38.93
CA LYS A 89 -20.62 89.51 39.57
C LYS A 89 -20.43 89.48 41.08
N LEU A 90 -21.15 90.32 41.80
CA LEU A 90 -21.18 90.41 43.25
C LEU A 90 -22.64 90.22 43.72
N ASP A 91 -22.87 89.31 44.65
CA ASP A 91 -24.11 89.10 45.40
C ASP A 91 -23.79 89.60 46.80
N ALA A 92 -24.35 90.76 47.13
CA ALA A 92 -24.12 91.48 48.36
C ALA A 92 -25.33 91.27 49.27
N ASN A 93 -25.09 91.01 50.56
CA ASN A 93 -26.13 90.50 51.44
C ASN A 93 -26.53 91.53 52.51
N GLU A 94 -26.77 92.76 52.09
CA GLU A 94 -27.10 93.85 53.01
C GLU A 94 -28.57 93.84 53.49
N PRO A 95 -28.86 94.26 54.73
CA PRO A 95 -30.23 94.31 55.25
C PRO A 95 -31.15 95.26 54.48
N ASN A 96 -32.29 94.76 53.97
CA ASN A 96 -33.28 95.57 53.26
C ASN A 96 -33.99 96.60 54.18
N SER A 97 -33.36 97.77 54.38
CA SER A 97 -33.84 98.89 55.18
C SER A 97 -33.25 100.22 54.71
N ASP A 98 -33.96 101.34 54.91
CA ASP A 98 -33.60 102.71 54.44
C ASP A 98 -32.17 103.19 54.78
N LYS A 99 -31.47 102.52 55.70
CA LYS A 99 -30.07 102.83 56.07
C LYS A 99 -29.12 101.63 56.01
N GLY A 100 -29.65 100.43 55.83
CA GLY A 100 -28.88 99.19 55.90
C GLY A 100 -28.75 98.49 54.56
N SER A 101 -29.35 98.99 53.47
CA SER A 101 -29.27 98.36 52.15
C SER A 101 -28.12 98.87 51.28
N LEU A 102 -27.42 99.92 51.74
CA LEU A 102 -26.37 100.56 50.96
C LEU A 102 -25.01 99.94 51.29
N LEU A 103 -24.24 99.61 50.26
CA LEU A 103 -22.87 99.11 50.38
C LEU A 103 -21.92 99.99 49.55
N SER A 104 -20.71 100.22 50.07
CA SER A 104 -19.66 100.95 49.37
C SER A 104 -18.48 100.03 49.05
N LEU A 105 -18.22 99.80 47.76
CA LEU A 105 -16.99 99.17 47.28
C LEU A 105 -15.92 100.26 47.12
N ASN A 106 -14.86 100.14 47.90
CA ASN A 106 -13.79 101.12 48.04
C ASN A 106 -12.52 100.78 47.26
N SER A 107 -12.31 99.51 46.94
CA SER A 107 -11.18 99.08 46.13
C SER A 107 -11.56 97.85 45.34
N LEU A 108 -11.16 97.81 44.07
CA LEU A 108 -11.24 96.62 43.23
C LEU A 108 -9.96 96.53 42.40
N GLN A 109 -9.23 95.43 42.57
CA GLN A 109 -7.99 95.16 41.88
C GLN A 109 -7.99 93.75 41.32
N ILE A 110 -7.47 93.60 40.10
CA ILE A 110 -7.30 92.30 39.46
C ILE A 110 -5.81 92.05 39.24
N TYR A 111 -5.31 90.88 39.63
CA TYR A 111 -3.94 90.44 39.42
C TYR A 111 -3.88 89.16 38.60
N SER A 112 -2.77 88.95 37.90
CA SER A 112 -2.40 87.69 37.26
C SER A 112 -1.28 87.02 38.06
N ALA A 113 -1.43 85.73 38.35
CA ALA A 113 -0.44 84.94 39.07
C ALA A 113 -0.31 83.51 38.49
N THR A 114 0.84 82.89 38.70
CA THR A 114 1.09 81.48 38.31
C THR A 114 0.80 80.50 39.43
N ASP A 115 0.70 80.97 40.67
CA ASP A 115 0.48 80.16 41.87
C ASP A 115 -0.97 80.38 42.34
N PRO A 116 -1.80 79.32 42.49
CA PRO A 116 -3.16 79.42 43.02
C PRO A 116 -3.24 79.57 44.56
N ASN A 117 -2.12 79.35 45.28
CA ASN A 117 -2.09 79.24 46.74
C ASN A 117 -1.54 80.49 47.47
N ILE A 118 -1.82 81.70 46.96
CA ILE A 118 -1.37 82.94 47.59
C ILE A 118 -2.08 83.20 48.93
N THR A 119 -1.35 83.16 50.05
CA THR A 119 -1.90 83.29 51.42
C THR A 119 -1.57 84.60 52.13
N THR A 120 -1.03 85.62 51.43
CA THR A 120 -0.83 86.96 52.03
C THR A 120 -1.06 88.08 51.02
N LEU A 121 -1.61 89.21 51.50
CA LEU A 121 -1.83 90.40 50.66
C LEU A 121 -0.53 90.95 50.06
N ALA A 122 0.58 90.90 50.80
CA ALA A 122 1.88 91.36 50.30
C ALA A 122 2.39 90.51 49.13
N THR A 123 2.14 89.19 49.15
CA THR A 123 2.47 88.29 48.04
C THR A 123 1.60 88.57 46.83
N LEU A 124 0.30 88.82 47.02
CA LEU A 124 -0.62 89.19 45.94
C LEU A 124 -0.21 90.52 45.28
N GLN A 125 0.09 91.53 46.09
CA GLN A 125 0.50 92.86 45.61
C GLN A 125 1.85 92.86 44.87
N ALA A 126 2.65 91.79 45.00
CA ALA A 126 3.86 91.58 44.23
C ALA A 126 3.62 90.89 42.88
N GLN A 127 2.40 90.38 42.62
CA GLN A 127 2.01 89.78 41.34
C GLN A 127 1.74 90.86 40.28
N GLN A 128 1.54 90.43 39.03
CA GLN A 128 1.22 91.36 37.94
C GLN A 128 -0.17 91.96 38.15
N LEU A 129 -0.23 93.23 38.51
CA LEU A 129 -1.49 94.00 38.52
C LEU A 129 -2.01 94.16 37.09
N LEU A 130 -3.19 93.62 36.81
CA LEU A 130 -3.89 93.75 35.54
C LEU A 130 -4.83 94.95 35.52
N TYR A 131 -5.58 95.16 36.60
CA TYR A 131 -6.56 96.22 36.72
C TYR A 131 -6.59 96.78 38.15
N ASN A 132 -6.76 98.09 38.27
CA ASN A 132 -7.00 98.78 39.53
C ASN A 132 -8.02 99.90 39.27
N VAL A 133 -9.13 99.89 39.98
CA VAL A 133 -10.21 100.88 39.80
C VAL A 133 -9.73 102.32 40.02
N ASP A 134 -8.74 102.53 40.88
CA ASP A 134 -8.12 103.84 41.14
C ASP A 134 -6.90 104.13 40.24
N GLY A 135 -6.61 103.25 39.29
CA GLY A 135 -5.42 103.31 38.45
C GLY A 135 -5.45 104.41 37.39
N ASN A 136 -6.64 104.91 37.05
CA ASN A 136 -6.83 105.95 36.06
C ASN A 136 -6.77 107.35 36.69
N ALA A 137 -5.75 108.14 36.32
CA ALA A 137 -5.56 109.50 36.84
C ALA A 137 -6.73 110.47 36.55
N THR A 138 -7.56 110.18 35.55
CA THR A 138 -8.74 110.99 35.19
C THR A 138 -9.89 110.79 36.18
N ASP A 139 -10.15 109.53 36.54
CA ASP A 139 -11.23 109.15 37.45
C ASP A 139 -10.79 109.31 38.93
N GLY A 140 -9.50 109.14 39.22
CA GLY A 140 -8.93 109.32 40.56
C GLY A 140 -9.36 108.23 41.54
N ASP A 141 -9.69 108.62 42.77
CA ASP A 141 -10.14 107.69 43.83
C ASP A 141 -11.63 107.37 43.59
N VAL A 142 -11.95 106.11 43.33
CA VAL A 142 -13.29 105.66 42.89
C VAL A 142 -13.98 104.91 44.03
N THR A 143 -15.16 105.39 44.43
CA THR A 143 -16.05 104.65 45.32
C THR A 143 -17.32 104.25 44.57
N VAL A 144 -17.66 102.96 44.57
CA VAL A 144 -18.91 102.45 43.99
C VAL A 144 -19.93 102.27 45.10
N GLN A 145 -21.05 102.99 45.00
CA GLN A 145 -22.17 102.91 45.94
C GLN A 145 -23.29 102.11 45.30
N LEU A 146 -23.66 101.00 45.92
CA LEU A 146 -24.76 100.14 45.49
C LEU A 146 -25.85 100.08 46.56
N ASP A 147 -27.08 99.80 46.12
CA ASP A 147 -28.22 99.52 47.00
C ASP A 147 -28.56 98.04 46.85
N ALA A 148 -27.90 97.20 47.64
CA ALA A 148 -28.05 95.74 47.63
C ALA A 148 -29.44 95.27 48.12
N GLY A 149 -30.28 96.17 48.66
CA GLY A 149 -31.68 95.87 49.01
C GLY A 149 -32.70 96.16 47.90
N LYS A 150 -32.28 96.75 46.78
CA LYS A 150 -33.17 97.32 45.76
C LYS A 150 -33.71 96.31 44.75
N ASP A 151 -32.86 95.40 44.29
CA ASP A 151 -33.10 94.62 43.08
C ASP A 151 -33.23 93.10 43.33
N ALA A 152 -32.92 92.62 44.55
CA ALA A 152 -33.20 91.25 45.01
C ALA A 152 -33.37 91.17 46.56
N PRO A 153 -34.05 90.15 47.12
CA PRO A 153 -34.03 89.88 48.57
C PRO A 153 -32.59 89.55 49.00
N ALA A 154 -32.16 90.04 50.18
CA ALA A 154 -30.82 89.78 50.73
C ALA A 154 -30.41 88.28 50.63
N GLY A 155 -29.28 87.99 49.99
CA GLY A 155 -28.73 86.63 49.80
C GLY A 155 -29.48 85.78 48.79
N SER A 156 -29.90 86.37 47.66
CA SER A 156 -30.77 85.71 46.68
C SER A 156 -30.07 84.70 45.77
N GLY A 157 -28.73 84.70 45.70
CA GLY A 157 -27.98 83.95 44.69
C GLY A 157 -28.03 84.60 43.30
N VAL A 158 -28.41 85.88 43.21
CA VAL A 158 -28.50 86.68 41.99
C VAL A 158 -27.67 87.94 42.20
N GLY A 159 -26.70 88.21 41.33
CA GLY A 159 -25.76 89.31 41.55
C GLY A 159 -26.42 90.70 41.54
N ASP A 160 -26.08 91.51 42.54
CA ASP A 160 -26.46 92.91 42.74
C ASP A 160 -25.56 93.89 41.97
N LEU A 161 -24.33 93.49 41.69
CA LEU A 161 -23.38 94.29 40.91
C LEU A 161 -22.65 93.43 39.88
N PHE A 162 -22.61 93.91 38.64
CA PHE A 162 -21.80 93.36 37.57
C PHE A 162 -20.72 94.37 37.18
N VAL A 163 -19.46 93.92 37.19
CA VAL A 163 -18.28 94.69 36.81
C VAL A 163 -17.72 94.13 35.51
N TYR A 164 -17.86 94.90 34.44
CA TYR A 164 -17.35 94.57 33.12
C TYR A 164 -15.99 95.23 32.95
N ILE A 165 -14.93 94.43 33.05
CA ILE A 165 -13.55 94.89 32.87
C ILE A 165 -13.10 94.53 31.44
N PRO A 166 -12.68 95.50 30.60
CA PRO A 166 -12.25 95.22 29.24
C PRO A 166 -11.17 94.13 29.17
N THR A 167 -11.31 93.17 28.25
CA THR A 167 -10.33 92.08 28.07
C THR A 167 -8.92 92.59 27.74
N SER A 168 -8.80 93.82 27.23
CA SER A 168 -7.52 94.50 27.00
C SER A 168 -6.67 94.67 28.26
N PHE A 169 -7.26 94.72 29.46
CA PHE A 169 -6.49 94.74 30.72
C PHE A 169 -5.82 93.39 31.04
N PHE A 170 -6.35 92.31 30.48
CA PHE A 170 -5.84 90.95 30.65
C PHE A 170 -4.87 90.57 29.52
N ALA A 171 -4.75 91.41 28.49
CA ALA A 171 -3.81 91.21 27.40
C ALA A 171 -2.36 91.29 27.93
N GLY A 172 -1.66 90.16 27.91
CA GLY A 172 -0.30 90.04 28.45
C GLY A 172 -0.24 89.62 29.92
N ALA A 173 -1.32 89.06 30.48
CA ALA A 173 -1.27 88.29 31.73
C ALA A 173 -0.19 87.19 31.63
N THR A 174 0.70 87.12 32.62
CA THR A 174 1.86 86.22 32.64
C THR A 174 1.58 84.92 33.39
N GLY A 175 0.52 84.89 34.20
CA GLY A 175 0.05 83.73 34.93
C GLY A 175 -1.36 83.30 34.51
N ASN A 176 -1.65 82.02 34.75
CA ASN A 176 -2.91 81.38 34.35
C ASN A 176 -4.06 81.73 35.32
N TYR A 177 -3.76 82.17 36.54
CA TYR A 177 -4.75 82.50 37.56
C TYR A 177 -5.03 84.01 37.62
N VAL A 178 -6.30 84.33 37.84
CA VAL A 178 -6.85 85.65 38.05
C VAL A 178 -7.25 85.80 39.52
N TYR A 179 -6.72 86.85 40.15
CA TYR A 179 -7.02 87.19 41.52
C TYR A 179 -7.81 88.50 41.56
N LEU A 180 -9.01 88.47 42.13
CA LEU A 180 -9.80 89.65 42.47
C LEU A 180 -9.57 89.97 43.94
N TYR A 181 -9.04 91.17 44.20
CA TYR A 181 -9.00 91.79 45.52
C TYR A 181 -10.08 92.87 45.60
N SER A 182 -10.88 92.85 46.66
CA SER A 182 -11.89 93.87 46.92
C SER A 182 -11.86 94.34 48.38
N ALA A 183 -12.28 95.59 48.61
CA ALA A 183 -12.45 96.16 49.94
C ALA A 183 -13.73 97.02 50.01
N PHE A 184 -14.45 96.92 51.13
CA PHE A 184 -15.75 97.56 51.34
C PHE A 184 -15.81 98.33 52.66
N GLY A 185 -16.81 99.22 52.81
CA GLY A 185 -17.23 99.70 54.13
C GLY A 185 -17.15 101.21 54.41
N SER A 186 -16.99 102.08 53.40
CA SER A 186 -17.08 103.54 53.63
C SER A 186 -17.55 104.32 52.41
N PRO A 187 -18.52 105.26 52.51
CA PRO A 187 -19.23 105.69 53.71
C PRO A 187 -20.34 104.75 54.18
N SER A 188 -20.67 103.69 53.44
CA SER A 188 -21.65 102.67 53.84
C SER A 188 -20.95 101.37 54.22
N ASP A 189 -21.21 100.90 55.43
CA ASP A 189 -20.58 99.75 56.08
C ASP A 189 -21.07 98.42 55.47
N SER A 190 -20.25 97.36 55.49
CA SER A 190 -20.65 95.97 55.17
C SER A 190 -21.09 95.21 56.43
N ASP A 191 -22.28 95.57 56.93
CA ASP A 191 -22.84 95.06 58.19
C ASP A 191 -23.87 93.93 57.98
N GLY A 192 -24.01 93.44 56.74
CA GLY A 192 -24.94 92.41 56.31
C GLY A 192 -24.50 90.95 56.50
N GLY A 193 -24.93 90.08 55.59
CA GLY A 193 -24.41 88.71 55.41
C GLY A 193 -23.11 88.71 54.61
N PHE A 194 -22.81 87.61 53.90
CA PHE A 194 -21.58 87.53 53.10
C PHE A 194 -21.70 88.22 51.74
N GLU A 195 -20.65 88.92 51.32
CA GLU A 195 -20.43 89.37 49.95
C GLU A 195 -19.74 88.28 49.12
N GLU A 196 -20.40 87.85 48.05
CA GLU A 196 -19.96 86.73 47.22
C GLU A 196 -19.62 87.20 45.81
N TRP A 197 -18.36 87.03 45.39
CA TRP A 197 -17.93 87.29 44.03
C TRP A 197 -17.98 86.01 43.18
N GLY A 198 -18.63 86.12 42.03
CA GLY A 198 -18.62 85.11 40.97
C GLY A 198 -18.14 85.69 39.64
N VAL A 199 -18.04 84.82 38.62
CA VAL A 199 -17.69 85.19 37.24
C VAL A 199 -18.66 84.54 36.25
N ILE A 200 -18.70 85.01 35.00
CA ILE A 200 -19.32 84.27 33.90
C ILE A 200 -18.32 83.26 33.34
N ALA A 201 -18.62 81.96 33.46
CA ALA A 201 -17.72 80.86 33.10
C ALA A 201 -17.96 80.31 31.68
N LYS A 202 -16.90 79.79 31.05
CA LYS A 202 -16.93 79.13 29.73
C LYS A 202 -17.47 77.70 29.86
N ALA A 203 -18.32 77.26 28.93
CA ALA A 203 -18.81 75.87 28.89
C ALA A 203 -17.71 74.89 28.40
N SER A 204 -17.59 73.71 29.04
CA SER A 204 -16.75 72.60 28.57
C SER A 204 -17.39 71.89 27.35
N VAL A 205 -16.56 71.24 26.53
CA VAL A 205 -17.00 70.43 25.38
C VAL A 205 -16.59 68.98 25.65
N ASP A 206 -17.57 68.11 25.77
CA ASP A 206 -17.46 66.65 25.88
C ASP A 206 -17.12 66.05 24.50
N HIS A 207 -16.16 65.12 24.44
CA HIS A 207 -15.69 64.46 23.21
C HIS A 207 -16.16 63.00 23.17
N ALA A 208 -16.62 62.54 22.00
CA ALA A 208 -17.08 61.16 21.87
C ALA A 208 -15.94 60.14 22.16
N PRO A 209 -16.22 59.08 22.96
CA PRO A 209 -15.22 58.07 23.29
C PRO A 209 -14.83 57.24 22.04
N ALA A 210 -13.59 56.75 22.01
CA ALA A 210 -13.10 55.84 20.99
C ALA A 210 -12.06 54.86 21.55
N VAL A 211 -12.26 53.56 21.31
CA VAL A 211 -11.35 52.48 21.73
C VAL A 211 -10.73 51.83 20.50
N ALA A 212 -9.49 51.35 20.63
CA ALA A 212 -8.86 50.47 19.66
C ALA A 212 -8.29 49.23 20.36
N VAL A 213 -8.24 48.11 19.63
CA VAL A 213 -7.58 46.88 20.04
C VAL A 213 -6.65 46.42 18.91
N GLU A 214 -5.45 45.99 19.26
CA GLU A 214 -4.49 45.31 18.37
C GLU A 214 -4.30 43.88 18.89
N LYS A 215 -4.42 42.89 18.00
CA LYS A 215 -4.24 41.47 18.31
C LYS A 215 -3.07 40.89 17.53
N THR A 216 -2.17 40.21 18.23
CA THR A 216 -1.04 39.50 17.62
C THR A 216 -0.97 38.07 18.15
N VAL A 217 -0.36 37.16 17.38
CA VAL A 217 -0.18 35.76 17.75
C VAL A 217 1.28 35.33 17.60
N ASP A 218 1.76 34.49 18.50
CA ASP A 218 3.08 33.86 18.43
C ASP A 218 2.99 32.38 18.88
N PRO A 219 3.43 31.40 18.07
CA PRO A 219 3.87 31.56 16.68
C PRO A 219 2.71 31.88 15.70
N SER A 220 3.01 32.57 14.60
CA SER A 220 2.04 32.87 13.54
C SER A 220 1.88 31.75 12.50
N SER A 221 2.64 30.67 12.65
CA SER A 221 2.55 29.47 11.83
C SER A 221 2.87 28.25 12.67
N ILE A 222 2.13 27.18 12.46
CA ILE A 222 2.29 25.88 13.11
C ILE A 222 2.31 24.80 12.04
N ASP A 223 2.86 23.64 12.38
CA ASP A 223 2.82 22.47 11.50
C ASP A 223 1.56 21.66 11.83
N GLU A 224 0.99 20.97 10.85
CA GLU A 224 -0.18 20.11 11.06
C GLU A 224 0.14 18.82 11.80
N GLY A 225 -0.90 18.07 12.16
CA GLY A 225 -0.74 16.73 12.71
C GLY A 225 -0.54 16.63 14.21
N GLU A 226 -0.49 17.76 14.93
CA GLU A 226 -0.58 17.80 16.39
C GLU A 226 -1.26 19.10 16.89
N SER A 227 -1.85 19.01 18.10
CA SER A 227 -2.38 20.19 18.79
C SER A 227 -1.24 21.11 19.24
N THR A 228 -1.20 22.35 18.74
CA THR A 228 -0.15 23.31 19.07
C THR A 228 -0.70 24.49 19.87
N THR A 229 -0.09 24.80 21.01
CA THR A 229 -0.41 25.99 21.79
C THR A 229 0.18 27.24 21.13
N VAL A 230 -0.66 28.23 20.84
CA VAL A 230 -0.25 29.57 20.41
C VAL A 230 -0.65 30.60 21.46
N THR A 231 0.15 31.66 21.62
CA THR A 231 -0.14 32.75 22.55
C THR A 231 -0.65 33.96 21.78
N TYR A 232 -1.86 34.42 22.12
CA TYR A 232 -2.42 35.68 21.64
C TYR A 232 -2.14 36.80 22.62
N THR A 233 -1.69 37.95 22.09
CA THR A 233 -1.49 39.19 22.84
C THR A 233 -2.45 40.26 22.32
N TYR A 234 -3.07 40.98 23.25
CA TYR A 234 -4.06 42.02 22.96
C TYR A 234 -3.58 43.35 23.53
N LYS A 235 -3.57 44.42 22.74
CA LYS A 235 -3.29 45.77 23.22
C LYS A 235 -4.52 46.64 23.05
N VAL A 236 -5.08 47.11 24.17
CA VAL A 236 -6.23 48.01 24.20
C VAL A 236 -5.73 49.43 24.47
N THR A 237 -6.17 50.38 23.66
CA THR A 237 -5.79 51.80 23.78
C THR A 237 -7.02 52.70 23.67
N ASN A 238 -7.04 53.76 24.47
CA ASN A 238 -7.98 54.86 24.31
C ASN A 238 -7.50 55.77 23.16
N THR A 239 -8.33 55.91 22.12
CA THR A 239 -8.06 56.70 20.91
C THR A 239 -9.01 57.88 20.76
N SER A 240 -9.68 58.27 21.85
CA SER A 240 -10.51 59.48 21.92
C SER A 240 -9.67 60.71 21.56
N ALA A 241 -10.27 61.70 20.90
CA ALA A 241 -9.53 62.86 20.36
C ALA A 241 -8.80 63.67 21.46
N ASP A 242 -7.55 64.07 21.18
CA ASP A 242 -6.62 64.71 22.13
C ASP A 242 -7.23 65.84 22.98
N GLY A 243 -7.02 65.74 24.30
CA GLY A 243 -7.33 66.78 25.29
C GLY A 243 -8.44 66.43 26.29
N ALA A 244 -9.02 65.24 26.19
CA ALA A 244 -10.02 64.74 27.13
C ALA A 244 -9.33 64.04 28.31
N GLY A 245 -9.63 64.48 29.52
CA GLY A 245 -9.39 63.67 30.72
C GLY A 245 -10.51 62.65 30.91
N ASP A 246 -10.95 62.01 29.82
CA ASP A 246 -12.02 60.99 29.79
C ASP A 246 -11.39 59.61 29.59
N PRO A 247 -11.08 58.91 30.70
CA PRO A 247 -10.57 57.55 30.66
C PRO A 247 -11.70 56.55 30.37
N LEU A 248 -11.39 55.44 29.69
CA LEU A 248 -12.43 54.49 29.29
C LEU A 248 -12.63 53.38 30.33
N THR A 249 -13.88 53.05 30.62
CA THR A 249 -14.25 51.81 31.32
C THR A 249 -14.43 50.67 30.32
N LEU A 250 -13.64 49.59 30.44
CA LEU A 250 -13.86 48.38 29.64
C LEU A 250 -15.04 47.57 30.19
N THR A 251 -16.01 47.25 29.32
CA THR A 251 -17.20 46.47 29.69
C THR A 251 -17.13 45.03 29.19
N SER A 252 -16.42 44.77 28.10
CA SER A 252 -16.20 43.45 27.54
C SER A 252 -14.88 43.41 26.78
N LEU A 253 -14.15 42.32 26.90
CA LEU A 253 -13.02 41.99 26.04
C LEU A 253 -13.06 40.48 25.82
N VAL A 254 -13.57 40.06 24.67
CA VAL A 254 -13.88 38.66 24.38
C VAL A 254 -13.15 38.23 23.11
N ASP A 255 -12.48 37.10 23.20
CA ASP A 255 -11.78 36.43 22.12
C ASP A 255 -12.57 35.19 21.68
N ASP A 256 -12.68 34.96 20.37
CA ASP A 256 -13.42 33.81 19.82
C ASP A 256 -12.65 32.49 19.91
N ASN A 257 -11.56 32.41 20.68
CA ASN A 257 -10.77 31.20 20.93
C ASN A 257 -10.33 30.47 19.63
N ALA A 258 -10.17 31.21 18.54
CA ALA A 258 -9.88 30.66 17.21
C ALA A 258 -10.97 29.74 16.63
N THR A 259 -12.22 29.84 17.12
CA THR A 259 -13.39 29.08 16.68
C THR A 259 -14.52 30.01 16.19
N PRO A 260 -14.35 30.74 15.06
CA PRO A 260 -15.30 31.75 14.62
C PRO A 260 -16.75 31.26 14.52
N GLY A 261 -17.62 31.85 15.34
CA GLY A 261 -19.06 31.58 15.36
C GLY A 261 -19.51 30.48 16.32
N ASP A 262 -18.57 29.75 16.93
CA ASP A 262 -18.82 29.13 18.24
C ASP A 262 -18.71 30.23 19.30
N THR A 263 -19.55 30.17 20.32
CA THR A 263 -19.52 31.11 21.46
C THR A 263 -19.45 30.37 22.79
N SER A 264 -19.38 29.04 22.73
CA SER A 264 -19.40 28.17 23.90
C SER A 264 -18.04 28.10 24.60
N ASP A 265 -16.98 28.43 23.87
CA ASP A 265 -15.58 28.40 24.27
C ASP A 265 -14.87 29.77 24.23
N ASP A 266 -15.57 30.84 23.84
CA ASP A 266 -15.07 32.22 23.87
C ASP A 266 -14.34 32.57 25.17
N ILE A 267 -13.15 33.15 25.05
CA ILE A 267 -12.33 33.57 26.19
C ILE A 267 -12.69 35.00 26.59
N ASN A 268 -13.24 35.15 27.80
CA ASN A 268 -13.41 36.47 28.41
C ASN A 268 -12.10 36.93 29.06
N LEU A 269 -11.40 37.86 28.41
CA LEU A 269 -10.12 38.41 28.86
C LEU A 269 -10.25 39.33 30.08
N LEU A 270 -11.46 39.77 30.43
CA LEU A 270 -11.76 40.46 31.70
C LEU A 270 -12.15 39.49 32.83
N SER A 271 -11.97 38.18 32.65
CA SER A 271 -12.26 37.20 33.70
C SER A 271 -11.45 37.50 34.98
N GLY A 272 -12.16 37.71 36.09
CA GLY A 272 -11.56 38.09 37.38
C GLY A 272 -11.18 39.58 37.50
N PHE A 273 -11.49 40.40 36.49
CA PHE A 273 -11.39 41.85 36.58
C PHE A 273 -12.46 42.39 37.53
N VAL A 274 -12.03 43.15 38.53
CA VAL A 274 -12.86 43.83 39.51
C VAL A 274 -12.29 45.23 39.67
N ALA A 275 -13.03 46.23 39.18
CA ALA A 275 -12.64 47.64 39.27
C ALA A 275 -12.22 47.99 40.71
N ASN A 276 -11.13 48.74 40.85
CA ASN A 276 -10.52 49.12 42.13
C ASN A 276 -10.02 47.94 43.00
N SER A 277 -9.86 46.73 42.44
CA SER A 277 -9.42 45.56 43.21
C SER A 277 -8.48 44.61 42.50
N SER A 278 -8.73 44.24 41.25
CA SER A 278 -7.97 43.19 40.54
C SER A 278 -8.14 43.35 39.04
N HIS A 279 -7.05 43.25 38.27
CA HIS A 279 -7.10 43.28 36.80
C HIS A 279 -7.46 41.94 36.15
N GLY A 280 -7.65 40.87 36.92
CA GLY A 280 -7.98 39.55 36.41
C GLY A 280 -6.78 38.71 36.00
N THR A 281 -7.03 37.56 35.37
CA THR A 281 -5.99 36.54 35.09
C THR A 281 -5.28 36.72 33.75
N HIS A 282 -5.91 37.39 32.80
CA HIS A 282 -5.36 37.61 31.45
C HIS A 282 -4.62 38.94 31.31
N TYR A 283 -4.78 39.85 32.28
CA TYR A 283 -4.11 41.14 32.26
C TYR A 283 -2.61 40.99 32.55
N VAL A 284 -1.79 41.68 31.75
CA VAL A 284 -0.33 41.64 31.83
C VAL A 284 0.24 42.97 32.36
N SER A 285 -0.17 44.11 31.78
CA SER A 285 0.36 45.44 32.14
C SER A 285 -0.41 46.58 31.45
N GLY A 286 -0.22 47.84 31.87
CA GLY A 286 -0.64 49.02 31.10
C GLY A 286 -1.36 50.12 31.88
N ASP A 287 -1.90 49.78 33.05
CA ASP A 287 -2.56 50.67 34.02
C ASP A 287 -1.46 51.23 34.92
N THR A 288 -1.02 52.44 34.61
CA THR A 288 0.18 53.06 35.15
C THR A 288 -0.11 53.76 36.47
N ASP A 289 -1.32 54.27 36.66
CA ASP A 289 -1.73 54.98 37.87
C ASP A 289 -2.64 54.15 38.81
N ASN A 290 -3.05 52.95 38.37
CA ASN A 290 -3.88 51.97 39.08
C ASN A 290 -5.30 52.46 39.35
N ASP A 291 -5.88 53.25 38.45
CA ASP A 291 -7.24 53.74 38.53
C ASP A 291 -8.28 52.79 37.89
N TYR A 292 -7.82 51.74 37.19
CA TYR A 292 -8.63 50.73 36.49
C TYR A 292 -9.43 51.28 35.31
N LEU A 293 -8.99 52.39 34.72
CA LEU A 293 -9.57 53.00 33.52
C LEU A 293 -8.48 53.09 32.44
N VAL A 294 -8.88 53.05 31.16
CA VAL A 294 -7.91 53.14 30.05
C VAL A 294 -7.71 54.60 29.68
N ASP A 295 -6.63 55.17 30.19
CA ASP A 295 -6.23 56.54 29.88
C ASP A 295 -5.72 56.71 28.44
N SER A 296 -5.77 57.93 27.94
CA SER A 296 -5.26 58.31 26.60
C SER A 296 -3.74 58.10 26.42
N ASN A 297 -2.99 58.00 27.52
CA ASN A 297 -1.54 57.73 27.52
C ASN A 297 -1.20 56.27 27.86
N GLU A 298 -2.21 55.41 28.03
CA GLU A 298 -2.04 54.02 28.44
C GLU A 298 -2.19 53.03 27.28
N THR A 299 -1.62 51.85 27.47
CA THR A 299 -1.79 50.72 26.56
C THR A 299 -1.89 49.47 27.40
N TRP A 300 -3.11 48.97 27.55
CA TRP A 300 -3.40 47.79 28.34
C TRP A 300 -3.11 46.53 27.54
N ILE A 301 -2.31 45.64 28.12
CA ILE A 301 -1.85 44.41 27.50
C ILE A 301 -2.52 43.23 28.20
N PHE A 302 -3.17 42.38 27.41
CA PHE A 302 -3.72 41.09 27.85
C PHE A 302 -3.06 39.94 27.08
N SER A 303 -3.10 38.72 27.63
CA SER A 303 -2.57 37.52 27.00
C SER A 303 -3.46 36.30 27.27
N ALA A 304 -3.59 35.43 26.27
CA ALA A 304 -4.24 34.12 26.39
C ALA A 304 -3.54 33.08 25.54
N ASP A 305 -3.43 31.86 26.06
CA ASP A 305 -2.94 30.69 25.32
C ASP A 305 -4.12 29.91 24.77
N VAL A 306 -4.06 29.55 23.48
CA VAL A 306 -5.09 28.80 22.75
C VAL A 306 -4.42 27.59 22.12
N ASN A 307 -5.03 26.41 22.28
CA ASN A 307 -4.58 25.21 21.58
C ASN A 307 -5.30 25.12 20.24
N ILE A 308 -4.52 25.00 19.16
CA ILE A 308 -5.03 24.85 17.82
C ILE A 308 -4.78 23.43 17.36
N ASP A 309 -5.86 22.72 17.03
CA ASP A 309 -5.81 21.41 16.37
C ASP A 309 -5.70 21.63 14.86
N ALA A 310 -4.48 21.48 14.34
CA ALA A 310 -4.15 21.76 12.94
C ALA A 310 -4.33 20.50 12.09
N HIS A 311 -5.45 20.44 11.36
CA HIS A 311 -5.87 19.25 10.60
C HIS A 311 -5.63 19.32 9.10
N ALA A 312 -5.42 20.51 8.53
CA ALA A 312 -5.38 20.64 7.07
C ALA A 312 -4.37 21.68 6.62
N THR A 313 -3.47 21.28 5.72
CA THR A 313 -2.37 22.05 5.18
C THR A 313 -2.88 23.28 4.43
N GLY A 314 -2.13 24.38 4.51
CA GLY A 314 -2.48 25.63 3.84
C GLY A 314 -3.75 26.32 4.36
N SER A 315 -4.41 25.75 5.36
CA SER A 315 -5.51 26.39 6.08
C SER A 315 -5.00 27.56 6.91
N THR A 316 -5.81 28.61 6.98
CA THR A 316 -5.57 29.74 7.88
C THR A 316 -6.65 29.80 8.93
N ILE A 317 -6.25 29.73 10.19
CA ILE A 317 -7.15 29.82 11.33
C ILE A 317 -7.18 31.28 11.78
N THR A 318 -8.36 31.90 11.69
CA THR A 318 -8.56 33.30 12.06
C THR A 318 -9.18 33.38 13.44
N ASN A 319 -8.53 34.08 14.36
CA ASN A 319 -9.03 34.33 15.70
C ASN A 319 -9.39 35.82 15.84
N THR A 320 -10.59 36.14 16.32
CA THR A 320 -11.13 37.51 16.45
C THR A 320 -11.24 37.92 17.91
N VAL A 321 -10.86 39.16 18.23
CA VAL A 321 -11.17 39.77 19.54
C VAL A 321 -12.12 40.94 19.34
N VAL A 322 -13.06 41.11 20.27
CA VAL A 322 -13.95 42.27 20.33
C VAL A 322 -13.83 42.92 21.70
N VAL A 323 -13.55 44.22 21.71
CA VAL A 323 -13.56 45.06 22.91
C VAL A 323 -14.79 45.97 22.89
N HIS A 324 -15.40 46.13 24.06
CA HIS A 324 -16.43 47.12 24.33
C HIS A 324 -15.98 47.99 25.51
N ALA A 325 -16.22 49.29 25.38
CA ALA A 325 -15.89 50.28 26.38
C ALA A 325 -16.92 51.41 26.39
N HIS A 326 -16.95 52.21 27.45
CA HIS A 326 -17.66 53.49 27.46
C HIS A 326 -16.82 54.52 28.24
N ASP A 327 -17.19 55.79 28.08
CA ASP A 327 -16.67 56.88 28.89
C ASP A 327 -16.95 56.67 30.38
N ASP A 328 -16.11 57.15 31.30
CA ASP A 328 -16.32 56.92 32.74
C ASP A 328 -17.56 57.66 33.30
N ASP A 329 -17.98 58.75 32.65
CA ASP A 329 -19.16 59.53 32.99
C ASP A 329 -20.39 59.26 32.10
N SER A 330 -20.24 58.38 31.10
CA SER A 330 -21.26 58.02 30.12
C SER A 330 -21.57 56.53 30.11
N THR A 331 -22.69 56.16 29.50
CA THR A 331 -23.05 54.75 29.28
C THR A 331 -23.07 54.40 27.79
N ASN A 332 -22.55 55.28 26.93
CA ASN A 332 -22.53 55.05 25.49
C ASN A 332 -21.42 54.05 25.14
N ASP A 333 -21.84 52.89 24.68
CA ASP A 333 -20.94 51.82 24.26
C ASP A 333 -20.22 52.16 22.96
N VAL A 334 -18.90 51.94 22.97
CA VAL A 334 -18.03 51.95 21.79
C VAL A 334 -17.31 50.62 21.70
N SER A 335 -17.09 50.16 20.48
CA SER A 335 -16.45 48.87 20.24
C SER A 335 -15.37 48.95 19.18
N ALA A 336 -14.39 48.08 19.31
CA ALA A 336 -13.40 47.79 18.30
C ALA A 336 -13.19 46.28 18.22
N ASN A 337 -12.68 45.82 17.09
CA ASN A 337 -12.29 44.44 16.90
C ASN A 337 -10.99 44.38 16.12
N ASP A 338 -10.26 43.28 16.29
CA ASP A 338 -9.09 42.97 15.49
C ASP A 338 -8.97 41.45 15.33
N THR A 339 -8.22 41.01 14.32
CA THR A 339 -8.01 39.59 14.02
C THR A 339 -6.53 39.25 13.95
N ALA A 340 -6.20 38.03 14.34
CA ALA A 340 -4.89 37.44 14.10
C ALA A 340 -5.08 36.07 13.45
N THR A 341 -4.15 35.71 12.56
CA THR A 341 -4.23 34.47 11.77
C THR A 341 -3.04 33.58 12.04
N VAL A 342 -3.29 32.29 12.24
CA VAL A 342 -2.26 31.24 12.26
C VAL A 342 -2.33 30.47 10.95
N THR A 343 -1.18 30.28 10.29
CA THR A 343 -1.07 29.46 9.07
C THR A 343 -0.64 28.05 9.44
N VAL A 344 -1.29 27.04 8.87
CA VAL A 344 -0.91 25.63 9.03
C VAL A 344 0.02 25.23 7.87
N ASN A 345 1.19 24.70 8.21
CA ASN A 345 2.17 24.20 7.23
C ASN A 345 2.02 22.69 7.03
N ASP A 346 2.23 22.28 5.77
CA ASP A 346 2.34 20.90 5.31
C ASP A 346 3.46 20.13 6.02
N VAL A 347 3.17 18.95 6.53
CA VAL A 347 4.15 17.99 7.04
C VAL A 347 4.23 16.82 6.08
N ALA A 348 5.41 16.64 5.45
CA ALA A 348 5.57 15.63 4.41
C ALA A 348 5.11 14.21 4.83
N PRO A 349 4.40 13.48 3.95
CA PRO A 349 3.91 12.15 4.25
C PRO A 349 5.05 11.13 4.39
N SER A 350 4.78 10.03 5.06
CA SER A 350 5.65 8.85 5.10
C SER A 350 4.82 7.58 5.21
N ILE A 351 5.05 6.64 4.30
CA ILE A 351 4.38 5.33 4.28
C ILE A 351 5.42 4.21 4.44
N ALA A 352 5.01 3.11 5.06
CA ALA A 352 5.79 1.89 5.12
C ALA A 352 4.94 0.69 4.68
N ILE A 353 5.60 -0.28 4.05
CA ILE A 353 5.02 -1.56 3.66
C ILE A 353 5.93 -2.69 4.12
N GLU A 354 5.35 -3.75 4.67
CA GLU A 354 6.03 -5.02 4.95
C GLU A 354 5.37 -6.12 4.11
N LYS A 355 6.19 -6.87 3.38
CA LYS A 355 5.77 -7.98 2.52
C LYS A 355 6.34 -9.28 3.05
N THR A 356 5.48 -10.27 3.22
CA THR A 356 5.88 -11.62 3.66
C THR A 356 5.33 -12.68 2.73
N ALA A 357 6.04 -13.81 2.62
CA ALA A 357 5.66 -14.96 1.81
C ALA A 357 5.42 -16.20 2.68
N ASP A 358 4.36 -16.96 2.40
CA ASP A 358 4.10 -18.27 2.98
C ASP A 358 3.64 -19.25 1.88
N PRO A 359 4.39 -20.33 1.61
CA PRO A 359 5.66 -20.74 2.25
C PRO A 359 6.87 -19.91 1.79
N THR A 360 7.88 -19.80 2.66
CA THR A 360 9.18 -19.15 2.33
C THR A 360 10.13 -20.04 1.53
N SER A 361 9.76 -21.30 1.27
CA SER A 361 10.52 -22.20 0.43
C SER A 361 9.63 -23.23 -0.23
N ILE A 362 9.91 -23.52 -1.49
CA ILE A 362 9.27 -24.55 -2.31
C ILE A 362 10.35 -25.47 -2.88
N ASN A 363 9.94 -26.62 -3.41
CA ASN A 363 10.84 -27.48 -4.18
C ASN A 363 10.68 -27.15 -5.66
N GLU A 364 11.73 -27.31 -6.43
CA GLU A 364 11.66 -27.18 -7.89
C GLU A 364 10.88 -28.34 -8.55
N GLY A 365 10.74 -28.23 -9.87
CA GLY A 365 10.09 -29.23 -10.71
C GLY A 365 8.56 -29.22 -10.63
N SER A 366 7.95 -28.39 -9.78
CA SER A 366 6.49 -28.33 -9.65
C SER A 366 5.98 -26.93 -9.39
N ALA A 367 4.79 -26.64 -9.94
CA ALA A 367 4.05 -25.44 -9.61
C ALA A 367 3.67 -25.44 -8.13
N ALA A 368 3.87 -24.33 -7.44
CA ALA A 368 3.49 -24.14 -6.05
C ALA A 368 2.85 -22.77 -5.84
N ASP A 369 1.76 -22.74 -5.08
CA ASP A 369 1.14 -21.48 -4.68
C ASP A 369 1.91 -20.86 -3.51
N VAL A 370 2.25 -19.59 -3.65
CA VAL A 370 2.82 -18.76 -2.56
C VAL A 370 1.84 -17.66 -2.24
N THR A 371 1.39 -17.59 -0.99
CA THR A 371 0.56 -16.48 -0.52
C THR A 371 1.46 -15.37 0.03
N TYR A 372 1.32 -14.19 -0.55
CA TYR A 372 1.95 -12.97 -0.08
C TYR A 372 0.97 -12.17 0.78
N THR A 373 1.49 -11.61 1.87
CA THR A 373 0.76 -10.71 2.77
C THR A 373 1.48 -9.37 2.82
N TYR A 374 0.72 -8.30 2.66
CA TYR A 374 1.20 -6.92 2.61
C TYR A 374 0.62 -6.15 3.77
N GLU A 375 1.48 -5.51 4.56
CA GLU A 375 1.08 -4.71 5.71
C GLU A 375 1.51 -3.26 5.48
N VAL A 376 0.53 -2.40 5.21
CA VAL A 376 0.72 -0.97 4.95
C VAL A 376 0.45 -0.18 6.22
N THR A 377 1.34 0.77 6.54
CA THR A 377 1.22 1.63 7.73
C THR A 377 1.57 3.07 7.40
N ASN A 378 0.80 4.01 7.97
CA ASN A 378 1.14 5.42 7.97
C ASN A 378 2.23 5.67 9.02
N THR A 379 3.36 6.21 8.57
CA THR A 379 4.53 6.54 9.41
C THR A 379 4.84 8.04 9.39
N SER A 380 3.92 8.85 8.84
CA SER A 380 3.99 10.32 8.85
C SER A 380 4.09 10.82 10.28
N ALA A 381 4.92 11.84 10.51
CA ALA A 381 5.00 12.49 11.82
C ALA A 381 3.65 13.15 12.21
N ALA A 382 2.89 13.61 11.21
CA ALA A 382 1.56 14.21 11.36
C ALA A 382 0.40 13.20 11.39
N GLY A 383 0.68 11.89 11.26
CA GLY A 383 -0.33 10.87 10.96
C GLY A 383 -1.45 10.66 12.00
N ALA A 384 -1.37 11.32 13.16
CA ALA A 384 -2.43 11.27 14.18
C ALA A 384 -3.68 12.08 13.78
N PHE A 385 -3.52 13.07 12.91
CA PHE A 385 -4.60 13.93 12.43
C PHE A 385 -4.55 14.18 10.92
N ASP A 386 -3.63 13.52 10.21
CA ASP A 386 -3.37 13.66 8.78
C ASP A 386 -3.16 12.26 8.15
N PRO A 387 -4.25 11.58 7.76
CA PRO A 387 -4.21 10.22 7.27
C PRO A 387 -3.81 10.14 5.79
N LEU A 388 -3.35 8.97 5.34
CA LEU A 388 -2.85 8.82 3.97
C LEU A 388 -3.90 8.22 3.03
N MET A 389 -4.04 8.80 1.84
CA MET A 389 -4.78 8.20 0.73
C MET A 389 -3.85 7.31 -0.12
N LEU A 390 -4.14 6.00 -0.18
CA LEU A 390 -3.44 5.09 -1.10
C LEU A 390 -3.83 5.36 -2.55
N THR A 391 -2.85 5.50 -3.44
CA THR A 391 -3.06 5.73 -4.89
C THR A 391 -2.70 4.52 -5.74
N SER A 392 -1.79 3.68 -5.26
CA SER A 392 -1.34 2.47 -5.94
C SER A 392 -0.77 1.48 -4.95
N LEU A 393 -1.04 0.19 -5.15
CA LEU A 393 -0.39 -0.89 -4.43
C LEU A 393 -0.20 -2.03 -5.43
N ILE A 394 0.98 -2.08 -6.05
CA ILE A 394 1.27 -2.99 -7.16
C ILE A 394 2.34 -3.99 -6.74
N ASP A 395 2.03 -5.26 -6.97
CA ASP A 395 2.94 -6.39 -6.79
C ASP A 395 3.47 -6.85 -8.15
N ASP A 396 4.76 -7.17 -8.26
CA ASP A 396 5.38 -7.61 -9.52
C ASP A 396 5.11 -9.08 -9.87
N ASP A 397 4.13 -9.74 -9.23
CA ASP A 397 3.74 -11.14 -9.44
C ASP A 397 4.92 -12.14 -9.44
N ALA A 398 6.00 -11.80 -8.71
CA ALA A 398 7.25 -12.54 -8.71
C ALA A 398 7.97 -12.62 -10.09
N THR A 399 7.70 -11.68 -10.99
CA THR A 399 8.30 -11.53 -12.33
C THR A 399 9.02 -10.17 -12.51
N PRO A 400 10.12 -9.90 -11.76
CA PRO A 400 10.76 -8.57 -11.77
C PRO A 400 11.08 -8.02 -13.16
N GLY A 401 10.43 -6.90 -13.50
CA GLY A 401 10.66 -6.16 -14.74
C GLY A 401 9.76 -6.58 -15.92
N ASP A 402 8.95 -7.62 -15.77
CA ASP A 402 7.69 -7.73 -16.51
C ASP A 402 6.65 -6.85 -15.79
N THR A 403 5.75 -6.23 -16.53
CA THR A 403 4.66 -5.43 -15.95
C THR A 403 3.31 -5.83 -16.54
N SER A 404 3.27 -6.94 -17.28
CA SER A 404 2.08 -7.38 -18.01
C SER A 404 1.15 -8.24 -17.17
N ASP A 405 1.68 -8.77 -16.07
CA ASP A 405 1.09 -9.66 -15.07
C ASP A 405 1.03 -9.06 -13.66
N ASP A 406 1.69 -7.91 -13.42
CA ASP A 406 1.61 -7.14 -12.16
C ASP A 406 0.19 -7.12 -11.55
N ILE A 407 0.11 -7.40 -10.25
CA ILE A 407 -1.13 -7.44 -9.49
C ILE A 407 -1.39 -6.08 -8.85
N ASP A 408 -2.46 -5.41 -9.27
CA ASP A 408 -2.99 -4.23 -8.58
C ASP A 408 -3.87 -4.66 -7.39
N LEU A 409 -3.31 -4.58 -6.19
CA LEU A 409 -3.95 -4.96 -4.93
C LEU A 409 -5.07 -4.00 -4.51
N LEU A 410 -5.18 -2.81 -5.12
CA LEU A 410 -6.31 -1.89 -4.94
C LEU A 410 -7.46 -2.15 -5.93
N THR A 411 -7.38 -3.19 -6.76
CA THR A 411 -8.46 -3.53 -7.69
C THR A 411 -9.79 -3.75 -6.94
N GLY A 412 -10.76 -2.87 -7.20
CA GLY A 412 -12.08 -2.91 -6.56
C GLY A 412 -12.14 -2.27 -5.16
N PHE A 413 -11.03 -1.76 -4.67
CA PHE A 413 -10.93 -0.97 -3.44
C PHE A 413 -11.47 0.45 -3.70
N VAL A 414 -12.74 0.68 -3.35
CA VAL A 414 -13.43 1.95 -3.62
C VAL A 414 -14.23 2.35 -2.39
N ALA A 415 -14.14 3.63 -2.00
CA ALA A 415 -14.90 4.17 -0.87
C ALA A 415 -16.41 3.85 -0.99
N GLY A 416 -16.95 3.17 0.03
CA GLY A 416 -18.34 2.71 0.08
C GLY A 416 -18.64 1.38 -0.63
N SER A 417 -17.62 0.61 -1.00
CA SER A 417 -17.71 -0.77 -1.50
C SER A 417 -17.25 -1.80 -0.47
N ASP A 418 -17.30 -3.11 -0.78
CA ASP A 418 -16.81 -4.19 0.11
C ASP A 418 -15.25 -4.35 0.08
N HIS A 419 -14.48 -3.25 -0.04
CA HIS A 419 -12.99 -3.18 -0.02
C HIS A 419 -12.22 -4.06 -1.04
N GLY A 420 -12.83 -4.54 -2.13
CA GLY A 420 -12.12 -5.32 -3.14
C GLY A 420 -11.74 -6.74 -2.68
N THR A 421 -11.03 -7.51 -3.52
CA THR A 421 -10.76 -8.95 -3.25
C THR A 421 -9.46 -9.21 -2.49
N HIS A 422 -8.52 -8.27 -2.51
CA HIS A 422 -7.20 -8.42 -1.90
C HIS A 422 -7.12 -7.86 -0.49
N TYR A 423 -8.00 -6.93 -0.13
CA TYR A 423 -8.04 -6.37 1.21
C TYR A 423 -8.56 -7.39 2.23
N VAL A 424 -7.90 -7.42 3.39
CA VAL A 424 -8.20 -8.36 4.47
C VAL A 424 -8.72 -7.63 5.71
N SER A 425 -8.06 -6.56 6.15
CA SER A 425 -8.41 -5.80 7.37
C SER A 425 -7.53 -4.54 7.55
N GLY A 426 -7.91 -3.60 8.43
CA GLY A 426 -7.06 -2.46 8.83
C GLY A 426 -7.82 -1.18 9.10
N ASP A 427 -8.67 -0.80 8.15
CA ASP A 427 -9.63 0.32 8.16
C ASP A 427 -10.70 0.09 9.24
N THR A 428 -10.45 0.68 10.40
CA THR A 428 -11.18 0.46 11.66
C THR A 428 -12.38 1.37 11.77
N ASP A 429 -12.31 2.56 11.17
CA ASP A 429 -13.39 3.55 11.20
C ASP A 429 -14.21 3.62 9.88
N GLY A 430 -13.70 3.01 8.81
CA GLY A 430 -14.38 2.84 7.53
C GLY A 430 -14.25 4.04 6.60
N ASP A 431 -13.24 4.89 6.78
CA ASP A 431 -13.05 6.14 6.03
C ASP A 431 -12.20 6.00 4.76
N TYR A 432 -11.55 4.84 4.57
CA TYR A 432 -10.66 4.52 3.44
C TYR A 432 -9.37 5.35 3.39
N LEU A 433 -8.91 5.86 4.52
CA LEU A 433 -7.63 6.54 4.69
C LEU A 433 -6.78 5.76 5.69
N VAL A 434 -5.46 5.76 5.52
CA VAL A 434 -4.55 5.03 6.41
C VAL A 434 -4.17 5.93 7.58
N ASP A 435 -4.85 5.77 8.72
CA ASP A 435 -4.49 6.45 9.95
C ASP A 435 -3.18 5.91 10.57
N SER A 436 -2.54 6.72 11.42
CA SER A 436 -1.32 6.30 12.12
C SER A 436 -1.51 5.19 13.15
N ASP A 437 -2.72 4.96 13.65
CA ASP A 437 -3.03 3.84 14.55
C ASP A 437 -3.54 2.59 13.82
N GLU A 438 -3.64 2.66 12.49
CA GLU A 438 -4.08 1.57 11.65
C GLU A 438 -2.95 0.76 11.01
N LYS A 439 -3.29 -0.47 10.63
CA LYS A 439 -2.41 -1.38 9.91
C LYS A 439 -3.20 -2.14 8.86
N TRP A 440 -3.06 -1.72 7.62
CA TRP A 440 -3.83 -2.26 6.50
C TRP A 440 -3.17 -3.51 5.94
N VAL A 441 -3.94 -4.59 5.87
CA VAL A 441 -3.50 -5.91 5.45
C VAL A 441 -4.15 -6.26 4.13
N PHE A 442 -3.32 -6.55 3.13
CA PHE A 442 -3.74 -7.11 1.85
C PHE A 442 -3.12 -8.50 1.66
N SER A 443 -3.70 -9.31 0.78
CA SER A 443 -3.18 -10.62 0.43
C SER A 443 -3.45 -11.00 -1.02
N ALA A 444 -2.46 -11.66 -1.64
CA ALA A 444 -2.58 -12.26 -2.96
C ALA A 444 -1.84 -13.61 -2.99
N THR A 445 -2.34 -14.55 -3.80
CA THR A 445 -1.69 -15.84 -4.03
C THR A 445 -1.16 -15.86 -5.46
N VAL A 446 0.14 -16.14 -5.58
CA VAL A 446 0.87 -16.23 -6.84
C VAL A 446 1.21 -17.69 -7.11
N GLY A 447 0.95 -18.14 -8.33
CA GLY A 447 1.35 -19.46 -8.80
C GLY A 447 2.79 -19.42 -9.31
N VAL A 448 3.70 -20.11 -8.63
CA VAL A 448 5.12 -20.09 -8.95
C VAL A 448 5.51 -21.40 -9.65
N ASP A 449 5.90 -21.30 -10.92
CA ASP A 449 6.49 -22.39 -11.69
C ASP A 449 8.00 -22.45 -11.41
N ALA A 450 8.37 -23.18 -10.35
CA ALA A 450 9.74 -23.30 -9.90
C ALA A 450 10.53 -24.30 -10.77
N HIS A 451 11.13 -23.81 -11.84
CA HIS A 451 11.95 -24.63 -12.75
C HIS A 451 13.26 -25.08 -12.10
N ASN A 452 14.07 -24.13 -11.61
CA ASN A 452 15.44 -24.38 -11.17
C ASN A 452 15.67 -23.91 -9.73
N ALA A 453 16.63 -24.52 -9.06
CA ALA A 453 17.04 -24.17 -7.71
C ALA A 453 17.57 -22.74 -7.64
N GLY A 454 17.23 -22.04 -6.56
CA GLY A 454 17.64 -20.66 -6.40
C GLY A 454 16.68 -19.86 -5.53
N SER A 455 16.40 -18.64 -5.96
CA SER A 455 15.56 -17.71 -5.23
C SER A 455 14.71 -16.88 -6.16
N ILE A 456 13.44 -16.78 -5.83
CA ILE A 456 12.47 -15.92 -6.52
C ILE A 456 12.22 -14.73 -5.61
N THR A 457 12.40 -13.53 -6.14
CA THR A 457 12.15 -12.28 -5.40
C THR A 457 10.89 -11.66 -5.99
N ASN A 458 9.94 -11.38 -5.11
CA ASN A 458 8.69 -10.71 -5.44
C ASN A 458 8.71 -9.33 -4.77
N THR A 459 8.51 -8.27 -5.54
CA THR A 459 8.60 -6.86 -5.12
C THR A 459 7.22 -6.23 -5.06
N VAL A 460 6.92 -5.48 -4.00
CA VAL A 460 5.71 -4.63 -3.96
C VAL A 460 6.10 -3.16 -3.92
N VAL A 461 5.30 -2.31 -4.55
CA VAL A 461 5.41 -0.85 -4.43
C VAL A 461 4.05 -0.29 -4.03
N VAL A 462 4.03 0.48 -2.94
CA VAL A 462 2.87 1.25 -2.49
C VAL A 462 3.13 2.72 -2.74
N HIS A 463 2.12 3.43 -3.23
CA HIS A 463 2.10 4.88 -3.35
C HIS A 463 0.95 5.47 -2.53
N ALA A 464 1.19 6.60 -1.89
CA ALA A 464 0.21 7.33 -1.10
C ALA A 464 0.54 8.84 -1.04
N HIS A 465 -0.41 9.64 -0.59
CA HIS A 465 -0.24 11.06 -0.28
C HIS A 465 -1.17 11.43 0.88
N ASP A 466 -0.92 12.56 1.54
CA ASP A 466 -1.87 13.13 2.51
C ASP A 466 -3.22 13.38 1.84
N ASP A 467 -4.32 13.25 2.57
CA ASP A 467 -5.68 13.32 1.99
C ASP A 467 -6.06 14.71 1.46
N ASP A 468 -5.35 15.75 1.92
CA ASP A 468 -5.52 17.15 1.51
C ASP A 468 -4.42 17.66 0.55
N SER A 469 -3.41 16.84 0.29
CA SER A 469 -2.27 17.13 -0.56
C SER A 469 -2.33 16.33 -1.87
N THR A 470 -1.30 16.45 -2.71
CA THR A 470 -1.08 15.55 -3.86
C THR A 470 0.38 15.12 -3.95
N SER A 471 1.14 15.37 -2.88
CA SER A 471 2.56 15.03 -2.79
C SER A 471 2.71 13.53 -2.59
N ASP A 472 3.00 12.83 -3.69
CA ASP A 472 3.15 11.38 -3.71
C ASP A 472 4.42 10.94 -2.97
N VAL A 473 4.25 9.97 -2.07
CA VAL A 473 5.31 9.19 -1.43
C VAL A 473 5.11 7.72 -1.75
N TYR A 474 6.20 6.96 -1.70
CA TYR A 474 6.17 5.54 -1.97
C TYR A 474 7.04 4.77 -1.00
N ALA A 475 6.66 3.52 -0.78
CA ALA A 475 7.48 2.52 -0.12
C ALA A 475 7.51 1.25 -0.95
N THR A 476 8.55 0.46 -0.76
CA THR A 476 8.72 -0.81 -1.43
C THR A 476 9.28 -1.83 -0.46
N ASP A 477 8.90 -3.08 -0.64
CA ASP A 477 9.48 -4.19 0.10
C ASP A 477 9.54 -5.44 -0.77
N ASP A 478 10.48 -6.32 -0.44
CA ASP A 478 10.77 -7.54 -1.19
C ASP A 478 10.49 -8.76 -0.30
N ALA A 479 9.83 -9.77 -0.87
CA ALA A 479 9.77 -11.10 -0.27
C ALA A 479 10.50 -12.12 -1.16
N THR A 480 11.38 -12.90 -0.56
CA THR A 480 12.15 -13.93 -1.27
C THR A 480 11.67 -15.33 -0.89
N VAL A 481 11.35 -16.14 -1.90
CA VAL A 481 11.08 -17.58 -1.75
C VAL A 481 12.30 -18.36 -2.21
N THR A 482 12.78 -19.29 -1.39
CA THR A 482 13.87 -20.20 -1.77
C THR A 482 13.33 -21.40 -2.54
N VAL A 483 13.81 -21.62 -3.76
CA VAL A 483 13.56 -22.84 -4.52
C VAL A 483 14.65 -23.85 -4.17
N LYS A 484 14.25 -24.99 -3.63
CA LYS A 484 15.17 -26.04 -3.19
C LYS A 484 15.40 -27.06 -4.30
N ASP A 485 16.68 -27.32 -4.51
CA ASP A 485 17.23 -28.44 -5.28
C ASP A 485 16.65 -29.78 -4.82
N VAL A 486 16.15 -30.56 -5.77
CA VAL A 486 15.59 -31.90 -5.62
C VAL A 486 16.52 -32.87 -6.33
N ALA A 487 17.05 -33.85 -5.59
CA ALA A 487 18.04 -34.76 -6.15
C ALA A 487 17.53 -35.47 -7.43
N PRO A 488 18.29 -35.43 -8.55
CA PRO A 488 17.87 -36.03 -9.80
C PRO A 488 17.85 -37.56 -9.73
N SER A 489 17.13 -38.21 -10.65
CA SER A 489 17.13 -39.66 -10.82
C SER A 489 16.80 -40.07 -12.25
N VAL A 490 17.59 -40.97 -12.83
CA VAL A 490 17.39 -41.50 -14.19
C VAL A 490 17.16 -43.02 -14.14
N ALA A 491 16.32 -43.54 -15.03
CA ALA A 491 16.20 -44.96 -15.28
C ALA A 491 16.46 -45.27 -16.77
N ILE A 492 16.96 -46.46 -17.02
CA ILE A 492 17.15 -47.00 -18.37
C ILE A 492 16.67 -48.44 -18.40
N GLU A 493 15.89 -48.80 -19.42
CA GLU A 493 15.54 -50.17 -19.77
C GLU A 493 16.22 -50.55 -21.07
N LYS A 494 16.84 -51.73 -21.08
CA LYS A 494 17.52 -52.27 -22.25
C LYS A 494 16.92 -53.61 -22.63
N THR A 495 16.51 -53.71 -23.87
CA THR A 495 15.99 -54.94 -24.47
C THR A 495 16.70 -55.23 -25.79
N VAL A 496 16.56 -56.46 -26.26
CA VAL A 496 17.17 -56.95 -27.50
C VAL A 496 16.11 -57.67 -28.31
N ASP A 497 16.19 -57.51 -29.63
CA ASP A 497 15.52 -58.33 -30.64
C ASP A 497 16.63 -59.07 -31.41
N ALA A 498 16.86 -60.31 -30.99
CA ALA A 498 17.90 -61.20 -31.47
C ALA A 498 17.37 -62.21 -32.48
N ASP A 499 16.12 -62.67 -32.34
CA ASP A 499 15.48 -63.59 -33.30
C ASP A 499 14.74 -62.88 -34.45
N HIS A 500 14.68 -61.54 -34.41
CA HIS A 500 14.16 -60.66 -35.45
C HIS A 500 12.65 -60.79 -35.67
N ASP A 501 11.90 -61.11 -34.62
CA ASP A 501 10.45 -61.14 -34.66
C ASP A 501 9.81 -59.75 -34.48
N GLY A 502 10.63 -58.74 -34.14
CA GLY A 502 10.21 -57.36 -33.89
C GLY A 502 9.68 -57.10 -32.48
N ILE A 503 9.72 -58.10 -31.61
CA ILE A 503 9.46 -58.01 -30.18
C ILE A 503 10.80 -57.95 -29.47
N PHE A 504 10.90 -57.10 -28.45
CA PHE A 504 12.14 -56.92 -27.71
C PHE A 504 12.00 -57.44 -26.29
N HIS A 505 12.98 -58.23 -25.83
CA HIS A 505 13.03 -58.75 -24.47
C HIS A 505 14.38 -58.52 -23.79
N SER A 506 14.42 -58.57 -22.46
CA SER A 506 15.68 -58.48 -21.70
C SER A 506 16.57 -59.73 -21.89
N SER A 507 15.99 -60.83 -22.39
CA SER A 507 16.75 -62.00 -22.81
C SER A 507 16.06 -62.74 -23.95
N GLU A 508 16.84 -63.12 -24.95
CA GLU A 508 16.36 -63.87 -26.11
C GLU A 508 17.31 -65.00 -26.50
N THR A 509 16.81 -65.94 -27.29
CA THR A 509 17.55 -67.14 -27.70
C THR A 509 17.69 -67.23 -29.21
N VAL A 510 18.91 -67.43 -29.69
CA VAL A 510 19.24 -67.58 -31.12
C VAL A 510 20.10 -68.82 -31.35
N GLN A 511 20.22 -69.28 -32.59
CA GLN A 511 21.13 -70.39 -32.88
C GLN A 511 22.60 -69.97 -32.66
N SER A 512 23.48 -70.88 -32.22
CA SER A 512 24.92 -70.61 -32.20
C SER A 512 25.48 -70.26 -33.60
N GLY A 513 26.30 -69.22 -33.69
CA GLY A 513 26.86 -68.74 -34.95
C GLY A 513 27.07 -67.23 -34.93
N ALA A 514 27.31 -66.66 -36.11
CA ALA A 514 27.34 -65.21 -36.30
C ALA A 514 25.93 -64.65 -36.16
N GLN A 515 25.80 -63.60 -35.35
CA GLN A 515 24.57 -62.91 -34.99
C GLN A 515 24.75 -61.43 -35.27
N ASN A 516 23.70 -60.78 -35.76
CA ASN A 516 23.57 -59.34 -35.78
C ASN A 516 22.24 -59.01 -35.11
N VAL A 517 22.26 -58.40 -33.93
CA VAL A 517 21.06 -58.19 -33.11
C VAL A 517 20.79 -56.70 -32.94
N THR A 518 19.52 -56.33 -32.80
CA THR A 518 19.10 -54.95 -32.55
C THR A 518 18.84 -54.78 -31.05
N TYR A 519 19.47 -53.79 -30.44
CA TYR A 519 19.19 -53.39 -29.06
C TYR A 519 18.33 -52.13 -29.03
N HIS A 520 17.44 -52.08 -28.06
CA HIS A 520 16.54 -50.96 -27.78
C HIS A 520 16.82 -50.43 -26.37
N TYR A 521 16.82 -49.11 -26.23
CA TYR A 521 17.14 -48.42 -24.98
C TYR A 521 16.06 -47.38 -24.71
N GLU A 522 15.38 -47.50 -23.57
CA GLU A 522 14.35 -46.55 -23.12
C GLU A 522 14.85 -45.83 -21.88
N ILE A 523 14.97 -44.51 -21.95
CA ILE A 523 15.46 -43.67 -20.86
C ILE A 523 14.31 -42.82 -20.33
N THR A 524 14.17 -42.79 -19.02
CA THR A 524 13.13 -41.98 -18.34
C THR A 524 13.75 -41.16 -17.22
N ASN A 525 13.27 -39.93 -17.08
CA ASN A 525 13.51 -39.12 -15.90
C ASN A 525 12.57 -39.62 -14.78
N THR A 526 13.17 -40.06 -13.68
CA THR A 526 12.50 -40.61 -12.50
C THR A 526 12.74 -39.75 -11.26
N SER A 527 13.24 -38.52 -11.46
CA SER A 527 13.39 -37.53 -10.40
C SER A 527 12.07 -37.37 -9.64
N ALA A 528 12.18 -37.10 -8.34
CA ALA A 528 11.00 -36.77 -7.53
C ALA A 528 10.47 -35.36 -7.85
N ALA A 529 11.31 -34.53 -8.46
CA ALA A 529 10.92 -33.27 -9.07
C ALA A 529 9.95 -33.55 -10.22
N GLY A 530 8.96 -32.68 -10.39
CA GLY A 530 7.92 -32.86 -11.39
C GLY A 530 8.36 -32.44 -12.81
N ALA A 531 7.40 -32.05 -13.63
CA ALA A 531 7.59 -31.80 -15.06
C ALA A 531 8.40 -30.56 -15.43
N PHE A 532 8.95 -29.83 -14.46
CA PHE A 532 9.74 -28.62 -14.72
C PHE A 532 11.25 -28.78 -14.42
N ASP A 533 11.69 -29.99 -14.08
CA ASP A 533 13.08 -30.32 -13.77
C ASP A 533 13.58 -31.47 -14.69
N PRO A 534 14.03 -31.14 -15.90
CA PRO A 534 14.45 -32.12 -16.89
C PRO A 534 15.90 -32.56 -16.70
N LEU A 535 16.26 -33.74 -17.25
CA LEU A 535 17.64 -34.24 -17.19
C LEU A 535 18.40 -33.98 -18.49
N THR A 536 19.64 -33.51 -18.37
CA THR A 536 20.59 -33.46 -19.49
C THR A 536 21.43 -34.73 -19.55
N LEU A 537 21.33 -35.50 -20.64
CA LEU A 537 22.17 -36.68 -20.86
C LEU A 537 23.63 -36.27 -21.16
N THR A 538 24.57 -36.83 -20.39
CA THR A 538 26.01 -36.57 -20.57
C THR A 538 26.77 -37.73 -21.19
N SER A 539 26.29 -38.95 -20.98
CA SER A 539 26.87 -40.15 -21.58
C SER A 539 25.82 -41.24 -21.72
N LEU A 540 25.80 -41.92 -22.85
CA LEU A 540 25.02 -43.13 -23.04
C LEU A 540 25.90 -44.12 -23.81
N VAL A 541 26.47 -45.07 -23.08
CA VAL A 541 27.51 -45.97 -23.60
C VAL A 541 27.10 -47.41 -23.36
N ASP A 542 27.16 -48.16 -24.43
CA ASP A 542 26.89 -49.59 -24.48
C ASP A 542 28.20 -50.37 -24.60
N ASP A 543 28.41 -51.40 -23.78
CA ASP A 543 29.66 -52.19 -23.75
C ASP A 543 29.78 -53.21 -24.90
N ASN A 544 28.79 -53.22 -25.81
CA ASN A 544 28.71 -54.08 -26.98
C ASN A 544 28.87 -55.58 -26.64
N GLY A 545 28.49 -55.97 -25.43
CA GLY A 545 28.64 -57.34 -24.91
C GLY A 545 30.08 -57.73 -24.58
N THR A 546 30.97 -56.75 -24.36
CA THR A 546 32.39 -56.96 -24.07
C THR A 546 32.88 -56.19 -22.83
N PRO A 547 32.47 -56.59 -21.61
CA PRO A 547 32.83 -55.89 -20.38
C PRO A 547 34.34 -55.62 -20.23
N GLY A 548 34.69 -54.34 -20.10
CA GLY A 548 36.06 -53.87 -19.89
C GLY A 548 36.89 -53.66 -21.17
N ASN A 549 36.33 -53.90 -22.36
CA ASN A 549 36.95 -53.57 -23.63
C ASN A 549 36.39 -52.26 -24.20
N THR A 550 36.89 -51.10 -23.77
CA THR A 550 36.31 -49.82 -24.19
C THR A 550 36.58 -49.43 -25.66
N GLY A 551 37.17 -50.32 -26.46
CA GLY A 551 37.57 -50.04 -27.84
C GLY A 551 36.46 -50.25 -28.86
N ASP A 552 35.45 -51.02 -28.49
CA ASP A 552 34.27 -51.37 -29.30
C ASP A 552 32.93 -51.00 -28.65
N ASP A 553 32.97 -50.28 -27.52
CA ASP A 553 31.81 -49.66 -26.91
C ASP A 553 31.08 -48.75 -27.92
N ILE A 554 29.75 -48.78 -27.89
CA ILE A 554 28.89 -47.95 -28.75
C ILE A 554 28.46 -46.71 -27.95
N ASN A 555 28.87 -45.54 -28.43
CA ASN A 555 28.37 -44.26 -27.90
C ASN A 555 27.04 -43.93 -28.60
N LEU A 556 25.94 -44.13 -27.89
CA LEU A 556 24.58 -43.89 -28.39
C LEU A 556 24.27 -42.38 -28.53
N LEU A 557 25.04 -41.49 -27.87
CA LEU A 557 24.97 -40.04 -28.10
C LEU A 557 25.84 -39.57 -29.28
N SER A 558 26.36 -40.47 -30.12
CA SER A 558 27.16 -40.08 -31.27
C SER A 558 26.38 -39.15 -32.21
N GLY A 559 26.89 -37.93 -32.39
CA GLY A 559 26.27 -36.88 -33.19
C GLY A 559 25.21 -36.06 -32.45
N PHE A 560 24.93 -36.36 -31.17
CA PHE A 560 24.08 -35.54 -30.32
C PHE A 560 24.71 -34.17 -30.10
N VAL A 561 23.94 -33.11 -30.34
CA VAL A 561 24.30 -31.72 -30.10
C VAL A 561 23.06 -31.06 -29.51
N ALA A 562 23.13 -30.70 -28.23
CA ALA A 562 22.05 -29.99 -27.53
C ALA A 562 21.54 -28.81 -28.36
N ASN A 563 20.22 -28.64 -28.43
CA ASN A 563 19.54 -27.61 -29.22
C ASN A 563 19.76 -27.70 -30.75
N SER A 564 20.24 -28.82 -31.28
CA SER A 564 20.52 -28.94 -32.72
C SER A 564 20.30 -30.32 -33.34
N SER A 565 20.65 -31.42 -32.68
CA SER A 565 20.53 -32.76 -33.25
C SER A 565 20.53 -33.83 -32.17
N HIS A 566 19.63 -34.82 -32.25
CA HIS A 566 19.61 -35.98 -31.36
C HIS A 566 20.64 -37.07 -31.70
N GLY A 567 21.44 -36.89 -32.74
CA GLY A 567 22.43 -37.88 -33.19
C GLY A 567 21.83 -39.00 -34.03
N THR A 568 22.61 -40.08 -34.24
CA THR A 568 22.28 -41.14 -35.21
C THR A 568 21.54 -42.33 -34.62
N HIS A 569 21.54 -42.49 -33.31
CA HIS A 569 20.92 -43.64 -32.62
C HIS A 569 19.56 -43.32 -32.00
N TYR A 570 19.22 -42.04 -31.87
CA TYR A 570 17.94 -41.59 -31.34
C TYR A 570 16.79 -41.89 -32.31
N VAL A 571 15.66 -42.32 -31.77
CA VAL A 571 14.45 -42.71 -32.53
C VAL A 571 13.28 -41.77 -32.22
N SER A 572 12.98 -41.55 -30.94
CA SER A 572 11.82 -40.76 -30.48
C SER A 572 11.89 -40.48 -28.97
N GLY A 573 11.04 -39.60 -28.44
CA GLY A 573 10.83 -39.43 -26.99
C GLY A 573 10.76 -37.99 -26.52
N ASP A 574 11.53 -37.11 -27.14
CA ASP A 574 11.53 -35.65 -26.97
C ASP A 574 10.28 -35.04 -27.63
N LEU A 575 9.31 -34.67 -26.82
CA LEU A 575 7.98 -34.20 -27.21
C LEU A 575 7.96 -32.69 -27.48
N ASP A 576 8.78 -31.92 -26.77
CA ASP A 576 8.79 -30.46 -26.84
C ASP A 576 9.98 -29.89 -27.65
N ASN A 577 10.94 -30.74 -28.02
CA ASN A 577 12.17 -30.46 -28.76
C ASN A 577 13.18 -29.58 -28.00
N ASP A 578 13.22 -29.69 -26.68
CA ASP A 578 14.18 -28.97 -25.83
C ASP A 578 15.52 -29.71 -25.65
N TYR A 579 15.63 -30.96 -26.12
CA TYR A 579 16.79 -31.84 -26.03
C TYR A 579 17.17 -32.27 -24.60
N GLN A 580 16.20 -32.31 -23.69
CA GLN A 580 16.32 -32.77 -22.32
C GLN A 580 15.29 -33.86 -22.04
N VAL A 581 15.53 -34.68 -21.01
CA VAL A 581 14.62 -35.79 -20.68
C VAL A 581 13.65 -35.33 -19.59
N ASP A 582 12.43 -35.00 -19.99
CA ASP A 582 11.36 -34.64 -19.05
C ASP A 582 10.78 -35.86 -18.31
N SER A 583 10.16 -35.59 -17.16
CA SER A 583 9.46 -36.62 -16.36
C SER A 583 8.28 -37.30 -17.07
N ASN A 584 7.72 -36.67 -18.11
CA ASN A 584 6.63 -37.22 -18.92
C ASN A 584 7.10 -37.84 -20.25
N GLU A 585 8.41 -37.92 -20.47
CA GLU A 585 9.01 -38.43 -21.69
C GLU A 585 9.62 -39.81 -21.52
N THR A 586 9.82 -40.50 -22.64
CA THR A 586 10.59 -41.75 -22.71
C THR A 586 11.44 -41.71 -23.96
N TRP A 587 12.73 -41.46 -23.75
CA TRP A 587 13.70 -41.32 -24.83
C TRP A 587 14.15 -42.69 -25.32
N VAL A 588 14.01 -42.90 -26.63
CA VAL A 588 14.23 -44.16 -27.29
C VAL A 588 15.46 -44.08 -28.18
N PHE A 589 16.41 -45.01 -27.97
CA PHE A 589 17.57 -45.20 -28.82
C PHE A 589 17.62 -46.64 -29.36
N THR A 590 18.31 -46.83 -30.49
CA THR A 590 18.57 -48.15 -31.08
C THR A 590 20.01 -48.30 -31.56
N ALA A 591 20.55 -49.51 -31.45
CA ALA A 591 21.86 -49.86 -32.01
C ALA A 591 21.94 -51.33 -32.39
N ASN A 592 22.71 -51.62 -33.44
CA ASN A 592 22.95 -52.98 -33.90
C ASN A 592 24.33 -53.46 -33.43
N SER A 593 24.40 -54.71 -33.00
CA SER A 593 25.65 -55.35 -32.58
C SER A 593 25.85 -56.66 -33.31
N SER A 594 27.04 -56.81 -33.90
CA SER A 594 27.43 -58.04 -34.60
C SER A 594 28.43 -58.83 -33.78
N PHE A 595 28.13 -60.10 -33.52
CA PHE A 595 29.01 -60.97 -32.76
C PHE A 595 28.84 -62.45 -33.11
N ASN A 596 29.70 -63.31 -32.58
CA ASN A 596 29.59 -64.76 -32.74
C ASN A 596 29.37 -65.44 -31.40
N LEU A 597 28.34 -66.28 -31.32
CA LEU A 597 28.05 -67.18 -30.20
C LEU A 597 28.52 -68.59 -30.51
N LEU A 598 29.20 -69.22 -29.56
CA LEU A 598 29.63 -70.61 -29.65
C LEU A 598 28.46 -71.58 -29.38
N PRO A 599 28.50 -72.82 -29.91
CA PRO A 599 27.53 -73.84 -29.52
C PRO A 599 27.59 -74.19 -28.02
N ASN A 600 26.49 -74.74 -27.49
CA ASN A 600 26.31 -75.22 -26.10
C ASN A 600 26.02 -74.13 -25.05
N ALA A 601 24.99 -73.31 -25.26
CA ALA A 601 24.53 -72.30 -24.29
C ALA A 601 25.59 -71.22 -23.98
N ASP A 602 26.36 -70.82 -25.00
CA ASP A 602 27.13 -69.58 -24.93
C ASP A 602 26.16 -68.40 -24.87
N SER A 603 26.50 -67.35 -24.12
CA SER A 603 25.65 -66.17 -23.97
C SER A 603 26.46 -64.89 -24.04
N ARG A 604 25.82 -63.83 -24.50
CA ARG A 604 26.34 -62.46 -24.54
C ARG A 604 25.41 -61.57 -23.73
N THR A 605 25.89 -61.11 -22.59
CA THR A 605 25.22 -60.07 -21.81
C THR A 605 25.84 -58.74 -22.19
N ASN A 606 25.02 -57.84 -22.73
CA ASN A 606 25.41 -56.51 -23.16
C ASN A 606 24.88 -55.49 -22.14
N THR A 607 25.76 -54.62 -21.63
CA THR A 607 25.45 -53.64 -20.58
C THR A 607 25.43 -52.23 -21.17
N VAL A 608 24.41 -51.46 -20.85
CA VAL A 608 24.38 -50.01 -21.12
C VAL A 608 24.54 -49.25 -19.81
N VAL A 609 25.22 -48.11 -19.86
CA VAL A 609 25.27 -47.14 -18.76
C VAL A 609 24.86 -45.78 -19.30
N VAL A 610 23.84 -45.19 -18.67
CA VAL A 610 23.46 -43.79 -18.86
C VAL A 610 24.02 -42.96 -17.72
N HIS A 611 24.56 -41.80 -18.06
CA HIS A 611 24.85 -40.71 -17.13
C HIS A 611 24.04 -39.48 -17.56
N ALA A 612 23.45 -38.81 -16.59
CA ALA A 612 22.73 -37.57 -16.77
C ALA A 612 23.02 -36.63 -15.60
N HIS A 613 22.79 -35.34 -15.82
CA HIS A 613 22.76 -34.34 -14.75
C HIS A 613 21.40 -33.65 -14.72
N ASP A 614 21.09 -33.06 -13.57
CA ASP A 614 20.24 -31.86 -13.50
C ASP A 614 20.59 -30.86 -14.59
N ASP A 615 19.59 -30.15 -15.09
CA ASP A 615 19.78 -29.07 -16.05
C ASP A 615 20.43 -27.83 -15.42
N ASP A 616 20.19 -27.62 -14.13
CA ASP A 616 20.57 -26.41 -13.39
C ASP A 616 21.76 -26.61 -12.44
N THR A 617 22.08 -27.86 -12.12
CA THR A 617 23.25 -28.23 -11.33
C THR A 617 24.23 -29.13 -12.09
N THR A 618 25.23 -29.62 -11.38
CA THR A 618 26.20 -30.61 -11.91
C THR A 618 26.07 -31.93 -11.17
N ASN A 619 24.90 -32.18 -10.56
CA ASN A 619 24.62 -33.39 -9.80
C ASN A 619 24.53 -34.58 -10.78
N ASP A 620 25.56 -35.44 -10.78
CA ASP A 620 25.64 -36.62 -11.65
C ASP A 620 24.74 -37.75 -11.13
N VAL A 621 23.89 -38.26 -12.01
CA VAL A 621 23.13 -39.50 -11.81
C VAL A 621 23.46 -40.50 -12.89
N SER A 622 23.38 -41.79 -12.55
CA SER A 622 23.65 -42.85 -13.49
C SER A 622 22.74 -44.03 -13.26
N ALA A 623 22.31 -44.67 -14.35
CA ALA A 623 21.64 -45.94 -14.33
C ALA A 623 22.30 -46.89 -15.33
N ASN A 624 22.08 -48.19 -15.15
CA ASN A 624 22.55 -49.21 -16.06
C ASN A 624 21.52 -50.31 -16.17
N ASP A 625 21.50 -50.96 -17.32
CA ASP A 625 20.70 -52.15 -17.54
C ASP A 625 21.41 -53.11 -18.50
N THR A 626 20.94 -54.35 -18.56
CA THR A 626 21.54 -55.41 -19.37
C THR A 626 20.51 -56.15 -20.19
N ALA A 627 20.87 -56.48 -21.44
CA ALA A 627 20.12 -57.42 -22.27
C ALA A 627 21.01 -58.59 -22.66
N THR A 628 20.47 -59.81 -22.67
CA THR A 628 21.24 -61.04 -22.90
C THR A 628 20.77 -61.82 -24.12
N VAL A 629 21.69 -62.17 -25.00
CA VAL A 629 21.44 -63.09 -26.10
C VAL A 629 22.08 -64.44 -25.78
N GLN A 630 21.28 -65.49 -25.76
CA GLN A 630 21.73 -66.86 -25.46
C GLN A 630 21.69 -67.72 -26.71
N SER A 631 22.73 -68.51 -26.93
CA SER A 631 22.72 -69.50 -28.00
C SER A 631 22.07 -70.79 -27.57
N PHE A 632 21.34 -71.43 -28.46
CA PHE A 632 21.06 -72.86 -28.35
C PHE A 632 21.93 -73.64 -29.35
N ALA A 633 22.24 -74.89 -28.99
CA ALA A 633 23.14 -75.75 -29.76
C ALA A 633 22.51 -76.30 -31.07
N GLY A 634 21.19 -76.19 -31.20
CA GLY A 634 20.40 -76.70 -32.33
C GLY A 634 19.85 -75.58 -33.22
N PRO A 635 18.87 -75.90 -34.09
CA PRO A 635 18.17 -77.16 -34.20
C PRO A 635 19.04 -78.13 -34.98
N GLY A 636 19.10 -79.35 -34.48
CA GLY A 636 19.98 -80.33 -35.06
C GLY A 636 19.27 -81.58 -35.56
N VAL A 637 17.93 -81.63 -35.55
CA VAL A 637 17.16 -82.58 -36.37
C VAL A 637 17.05 -81.99 -37.78
N ARG A 638 18.08 -82.25 -38.60
CA ARG A 638 18.19 -81.78 -39.99
C ARG A 638 17.17 -82.45 -40.92
N THR A 639 17.19 -82.10 -42.21
CA THR A 639 16.33 -82.70 -43.23
C THR A 639 16.36 -84.23 -43.25
N PRO A 640 15.30 -84.90 -43.72
CA PRO A 640 15.21 -86.36 -43.80
C PRO A 640 16.34 -87.07 -44.55
N GLY A 641 17.06 -86.38 -45.43
CA GLY A 641 18.29 -86.90 -46.06
C GLY A 641 19.41 -87.20 -45.05
N PHE A 642 19.42 -86.52 -43.90
CA PHE A 642 20.30 -86.81 -42.76
C PHE A 642 19.89 -88.11 -42.04
N TRP A 643 18.61 -88.49 -42.07
CA TRP A 643 18.05 -89.57 -41.25
C TRP A 643 18.30 -90.97 -41.80
N THR A 644 18.82 -91.10 -43.02
CA THR A 644 18.83 -92.37 -43.76
C THR A 644 19.60 -93.49 -43.05
N ASN A 645 20.53 -93.14 -42.15
CA ASN A 645 21.28 -94.07 -41.30
C ASN A 645 21.01 -93.93 -39.79
N LEU A 646 20.75 -92.71 -39.28
CA LEU A 646 20.57 -92.45 -37.84
C LEU A 646 19.10 -92.45 -37.40
N GLY A 647 18.16 -91.96 -38.21
CA GLY A 647 16.75 -91.88 -37.82
C GLY A 647 16.10 -93.24 -37.59
N LYS A 648 16.50 -94.27 -38.35
CA LYS A 648 15.98 -95.65 -38.22
C LYS A 648 16.23 -96.27 -36.85
N SER A 649 17.28 -95.87 -36.11
CA SER A 649 17.50 -96.38 -34.75
C SER A 649 16.60 -95.72 -33.71
N PHE A 650 16.09 -94.52 -33.98
CA PHE A 650 15.12 -93.83 -33.10
C PHE A 650 13.65 -94.20 -33.39
N TRP A 651 13.44 -95.01 -34.43
CA TRP A 651 12.15 -95.39 -35.02
C TRP A 651 12.15 -96.89 -35.37
N ASP A 652 12.56 -97.77 -34.46
CA ASP A 652 12.75 -99.20 -34.76
C ASP A 652 11.62 -100.10 -34.25
N GLY A 653 10.60 -99.55 -33.60
CA GLY A 653 9.54 -100.36 -33.01
C GLY A 653 9.68 -100.59 -31.51
N VAL A 654 10.84 -100.35 -30.91
CA VAL A 654 11.22 -100.87 -29.58
C VAL A 654 11.24 -99.76 -28.52
N ALA A 655 10.25 -99.77 -27.64
CA ALA A 655 10.16 -98.86 -26.50
C ALA A 655 11.28 -99.12 -25.46
N GLY A 656 11.88 -98.04 -24.93
CA GLY A 656 12.75 -98.11 -23.75
C GLY A 656 14.19 -98.60 -23.96
N ALA A 657 14.70 -98.63 -25.19
CA ALA A 657 16.15 -98.74 -25.38
C ALA A 657 16.80 -97.36 -25.10
N ASP A 658 17.98 -97.33 -24.46
CA ASP A 658 18.76 -96.12 -24.20
C ASP A 658 19.27 -95.50 -25.51
N LYS A 659 18.37 -94.87 -26.26
CA LYS A 659 18.61 -94.25 -27.55
C LYS A 659 19.00 -92.80 -27.34
N SER A 660 20.24 -92.47 -27.65
CA SER A 660 20.77 -91.11 -27.62
C SER A 660 21.57 -90.85 -28.90
N GLY A 661 21.51 -89.62 -29.40
CA GLY A 661 22.23 -89.22 -30.60
C GLY A 661 22.27 -87.70 -30.69
N PRO A 662 23.21 -87.15 -31.47
CA PRO A 662 23.36 -85.71 -31.60
C PRO A 662 22.04 -85.13 -32.10
N ASN A 663 21.50 -84.21 -31.31
CA ASN A 663 20.36 -83.36 -31.63
C ASN A 663 18.96 -84.00 -31.67
N PHE A 664 18.81 -85.27 -31.28
CA PHE A 664 17.50 -85.90 -31.10
C PHE A 664 17.11 -85.94 -29.62
N ALA A 665 15.80 -85.92 -29.35
CA ALA A 665 15.29 -86.28 -28.03
C ALA A 665 15.77 -87.69 -27.62
N SER A 666 16.04 -87.89 -26.34
CA SER A 666 16.42 -89.22 -25.83
C SER A 666 15.21 -90.15 -25.82
N GLY A 667 15.40 -91.40 -26.23
CA GLY A 667 14.36 -92.44 -26.24
C GLY A 667 13.81 -92.77 -27.63
N GLU A 668 12.69 -93.51 -27.66
CA GLU A 668 11.95 -93.82 -28.88
C GLU A 668 11.10 -92.60 -29.27
N LEU A 669 11.12 -92.21 -30.55
CA LEU A 669 10.43 -91.00 -31.03
C LEU A 669 8.91 -91.18 -31.25
N ARG A 670 8.41 -92.41 -31.07
CA ARG A 670 6.98 -92.70 -31.03
C ARG A 670 6.49 -92.69 -29.60
N TYR A 671 5.34 -92.09 -29.40
CA TYR A 671 4.65 -92.06 -28.12
C TYR A 671 3.21 -92.54 -28.29
N VAL A 672 2.58 -92.82 -27.16
CA VAL A 672 1.17 -93.20 -27.16
C VAL A 672 0.37 -91.93 -27.45
N VAL A 673 -0.46 -91.99 -28.47
CA VAL A 673 -1.29 -90.87 -28.94
C VAL A 673 -2.71 -91.36 -29.18
N ASP A 674 -3.67 -90.44 -29.26
CA ASP A 674 -5.02 -90.70 -29.75
C ASP A 674 -5.02 -90.80 -31.29
N ALA A 675 -4.75 -91.99 -31.79
CA ALA A 675 -4.52 -92.24 -33.21
C ALA A 675 -5.80 -92.19 -34.08
N ASP A 676 -6.99 -92.09 -33.47
CA ASP A 676 -8.26 -91.95 -34.20
C ASP A 676 -9.16 -90.81 -33.68
N HIS A 677 -8.58 -89.91 -32.88
CA HIS A 677 -9.20 -88.69 -32.36
C HIS A 677 -10.54 -88.95 -31.64
N ASN A 678 -10.59 -90.01 -30.83
CA ASN A 678 -11.78 -90.40 -30.06
C ASN A 678 -11.79 -89.86 -28.62
N GLY A 679 -10.76 -89.11 -28.21
CA GLY A 679 -10.52 -88.60 -26.87
C GLY A 679 -9.79 -89.58 -25.95
N THR A 680 -9.23 -90.69 -26.47
CA THR A 680 -8.55 -91.72 -25.69
C THR A 680 -7.25 -92.15 -26.34
N LEU A 681 -6.17 -92.17 -25.55
CA LEU A 681 -4.87 -92.69 -25.97
C LEU A 681 -4.93 -94.16 -26.44
N ASP A 682 -4.25 -94.47 -27.55
CA ASP A 682 -4.19 -95.79 -28.18
C ASP A 682 -2.80 -96.47 -28.02
N PRO A 683 -2.52 -97.20 -26.90
CA PRO A 683 -1.24 -97.89 -26.69
C PRO A 683 -0.82 -98.87 -27.80
N GLY A 684 -1.79 -99.37 -28.58
CA GLY A 684 -1.57 -100.31 -29.67
C GLY A 684 -1.25 -99.67 -31.02
N LYS A 685 -1.39 -98.35 -31.16
CA LYS A 685 -1.18 -97.60 -32.41
C LYS A 685 -0.23 -96.39 -32.21
N PRO A 686 0.98 -96.57 -31.64
CA PRO A 686 1.90 -95.45 -31.43
C PRO A 686 2.39 -94.87 -32.77
N GLY A 687 2.52 -93.55 -32.81
CA GLY A 687 2.94 -92.78 -33.99
C GLY A 687 3.48 -91.42 -33.61
N LEU A 688 3.48 -90.47 -34.55
CA LEU A 688 3.66 -89.05 -34.25
C LEU A 688 2.31 -88.34 -34.30
N LEU A 689 2.05 -87.51 -33.31
CA LEU A 689 0.98 -86.54 -33.33
C LEU A 689 1.63 -85.15 -33.42
N ILE A 690 1.85 -84.68 -34.64
CA ILE A 690 2.44 -83.37 -34.87
C ILE A 690 1.43 -82.31 -34.44
N GLY A 691 1.85 -81.26 -33.72
CA GLY A 691 0.97 -80.20 -33.22
C GLY A 691 0.45 -80.40 -31.78
N ASP A 692 0.77 -81.51 -31.12
CA ASP A 692 0.50 -81.77 -29.69
C ASP A 692 1.55 -81.06 -28.81
N TYR A 693 1.51 -79.73 -28.78
CA TYR A 693 2.55 -78.91 -28.16
C TYR A 693 2.69 -79.19 -26.66
N ASN A 694 1.62 -79.60 -25.97
CA ASN A 694 1.71 -79.96 -24.56
C ASN A 694 2.27 -81.38 -24.30
N LYS A 695 2.43 -82.20 -25.37
CA LYS A 695 3.05 -83.54 -25.39
C LYS A 695 2.29 -84.57 -24.58
N ASN A 696 0.97 -84.43 -24.45
CA ASN A 696 0.13 -85.37 -23.70
C ASN A 696 -0.44 -86.50 -24.56
N GLY A 697 -0.26 -86.44 -25.89
CA GLY A 697 -0.73 -87.42 -26.87
C GLY A 697 -2.19 -87.25 -27.30
N LEU A 698 -2.87 -86.18 -26.88
CA LEU A 698 -4.23 -85.83 -27.28
C LEU A 698 -4.20 -84.58 -28.17
N THR A 699 -5.29 -84.32 -28.86
CA THR A 699 -5.53 -83.04 -29.52
C THR A 699 -6.39 -82.20 -28.57
N ASP A 700 -5.81 -81.20 -27.91
CA ASP A 700 -6.52 -80.33 -26.98
C ASP A 700 -7.06 -79.04 -27.61
N ALA A 701 -7.82 -78.28 -26.84
CA ALA A 701 -8.31 -76.97 -27.28
C ALA A 701 -7.12 -76.01 -27.50
N GLY A 702 -7.00 -75.50 -28.73
CA GLY A 702 -5.89 -74.63 -29.14
C GLY A 702 -4.75 -75.36 -29.85
N GLU A 703 -4.83 -76.68 -29.97
CA GLU A 703 -3.91 -77.47 -30.78
C GLU A 703 -4.57 -77.84 -32.11
N ASP A 704 -3.78 -77.80 -33.17
CA ASP A 704 -4.13 -78.37 -34.45
C ASP A 704 -3.16 -79.51 -34.77
N THR A 705 -3.67 -80.71 -35.04
CA THR A 705 -2.84 -81.91 -35.02
C THR A 705 -2.89 -82.73 -36.30
N PHE A 706 -1.78 -83.41 -36.59
CA PHE A 706 -1.69 -84.32 -37.73
C PHE A 706 -1.02 -85.63 -37.31
N PHE A 707 -1.77 -86.73 -37.42
CA PHE A 707 -1.31 -88.05 -37.02
C PHE A 707 -0.59 -88.75 -38.16
N ILE A 708 0.60 -89.28 -37.85
CA ILE A 708 1.37 -90.13 -38.76
C ILE A 708 1.67 -91.45 -38.08
N SER A 709 1.06 -92.52 -38.58
CA SER A 709 1.33 -93.87 -38.11
C SER A 709 2.81 -94.24 -38.24
N TYR A 710 3.32 -95.15 -37.41
CA TYR A 710 4.71 -95.62 -37.52
C TYR A 710 5.08 -96.11 -38.93
N ALA A 711 4.20 -96.91 -39.54
CA ALA A 711 4.44 -97.47 -40.86
C ALA A 711 4.50 -96.39 -41.94
N ASP A 712 3.74 -95.31 -41.76
CA ASP A 712 3.69 -94.20 -42.70
C ASP A 712 4.78 -93.18 -42.47
N ALA A 713 5.17 -92.92 -41.22
CA ALA A 713 6.32 -92.11 -40.91
C ALA A 713 7.59 -92.71 -41.52
N LEU A 714 7.76 -94.04 -41.45
CA LEU A 714 8.86 -94.72 -42.17
C LEU A 714 8.84 -94.46 -43.68
N LYS A 715 7.67 -94.36 -44.31
CA LYS A 715 7.54 -94.02 -45.75
C LYS A 715 7.82 -92.54 -46.01
N VAL A 716 7.33 -91.65 -45.16
CA VAL A 716 7.57 -90.21 -45.23
C VAL A 716 9.07 -89.95 -45.18
N ILE A 717 9.81 -90.63 -44.30
CA ILE A 717 11.23 -90.35 -44.09
C ILE A 717 12.20 -91.17 -44.96
N ASP A 718 11.78 -92.28 -45.58
CA ASP A 718 12.65 -93.09 -46.44
C ASP A 718 12.88 -92.40 -47.79
N ALA A 719 14.09 -91.86 -47.97
CA ALA A 719 14.53 -91.21 -49.21
C ALA A 719 14.53 -92.14 -50.44
N SER A 720 14.39 -93.46 -50.26
CA SER A 720 14.35 -94.48 -51.32
C SER A 720 12.93 -94.76 -51.84
N VAL A 721 11.90 -94.49 -51.03
CA VAL A 721 10.49 -94.60 -51.40
C VAL A 721 10.02 -93.23 -51.87
N LYS A 722 10.47 -92.83 -53.06
CA LYS A 722 10.06 -91.56 -53.63
C LYS A 722 8.83 -91.75 -54.51
N ASP A 723 7.64 -91.45 -53.99
CA ASP A 723 6.53 -91.05 -54.85
C ASP A 723 6.82 -89.63 -55.38
N GLN A 724 7.82 -89.51 -56.28
CA GLN A 724 8.47 -88.25 -56.73
C GLN A 724 7.52 -87.20 -57.33
N GLN A 725 6.22 -87.46 -57.36
CA GLN A 725 5.20 -86.58 -57.92
C GLN A 725 4.20 -86.07 -56.87
N ASP A 726 4.36 -86.44 -55.59
CA ASP A 726 3.47 -86.01 -54.50
C ASP A 726 4.23 -85.12 -53.48
N THR A 727 3.95 -83.83 -53.49
CA THR A 727 4.61 -82.83 -52.64
C THR A 727 4.18 -82.89 -51.18
N ARG A 728 3.12 -83.63 -50.84
CA ARG A 728 2.76 -83.90 -49.44
C ARG A 728 3.90 -84.58 -48.69
N PHE A 729 4.67 -85.45 -49.38
CA PHE A 729 5.86 -86.06 -48.78
C PHE A 729 6.99 -85.07 -48.53
N VAL A 730 7.05 -83.96 -49.27
CA VAL A 730 8.05 -82.90 -49.03
C VAL A 730 7.67 -82.14 -47.77
N LEU A 731 6.44 -81.62 -47.69
CA LEU A 731 6.03 -80.84 -46.54
C LEU A 731 5.95 -81.67 -45.25
N ALA A 732 5.44 -82.90 -45.31
CA ALA A 732 5.40 -83.79 -44.15
C ALA A 732 6.80 -84.14 -43.62
N ARG A 733 7.83 -84.14 -44.49
CA ARG A 733 9.22 -84.34 -44.09
C ARG A 733 9.75 -83.18 -43.26
N ASP A 734 9.45 -81.95 -43.67
CA ASP A 734 9.89 -80.75 -42.96
C ASP A 734 9.09 -80.56 -41.67
N ALA A 735 7.76 -80.79 -41.70
CA ALA A 735 6.93 -80.76 -40.51
C ALA A 735 7.39 -81.81 -39.47
N VAL A 736 7.72 -83.03 -39.89
CA VAL A 736 8.30 -84.05 -39.00
C VAL A 736 9.66 -83.59 -38.45
N ALA A 737 10.52 -82.98 -39.28
CA ALA A 737 11.82 -82.49 -38.83
C ALA A 737 11.66 -81.40 -37.76
N THR A 738 10.77 -80.43 -38.00
CA THR A 738 10.46 -79.34 -37.07
C THR A 738 9.86 -79.87 -35.78
N TRP A 739 8.92 -80.82 -35.87
CA TRP A 739 8.33 -81.49 -34.71
C TRP A 739 9.39 -82.19 -33.85
N LEU A 740 10.32 -82.88 -34.50
CA LEU A 740 11.41 -83.55 -33.79
C LEU A 740 12.39 -82.55 -33.17
N ASN A 741 12.63 -81.40 -33.79
CA ASN A 741 13.38 -80.30 -33.18
C ASN A 741 12.69 -79.79 -31.92
N TYR A 742 11.37 -79.61 -31.94
CA TYR A 742 10.57 -79.24 -30.77
C TYR A 742 10.62 -80.29 -29.66
N LEU A 743 10.49 -81.58 -30.00
CA LEU A 743 10.60 -82.68 -29.04
C LEU A 743 12.00 -82.77 -28.43
N ALA A 744 13.05 -82.43 -29.18
CA ALA A 744 14.43 -82.37 -28.70
C ALA A 744 14.71 -81.15 -27.80
N GLY A 745 13.72 -80.26 -27.60
CA GLY A 745 13.82 -79.08 -26.73
C GLY A 745 14.39 -77.84 -27.42
N ASN A 746 14.42 -77.81 -28.76
CA ASN A 746 14.78 -76.59 -29.49
C ASN A 746 13.59 -75.62 -29.51
N PRO A 747 13.83 -74.31 -29.36
CA PRO A 747 12.78 -73.31 -29.47
C PRO A 747 12.24 -73.27 -30.90
N ILE A 748 10.91 -73.12 -31.02
CA ILE A 748 10.20 -72.92 -32.29
C ILE A 748 9.46 -71.58 -32.35
N GLY A 749 9.64 -70.72 -31.33
CA GLY A 749 8.93 -69.43 -31.22
C GLY A 749 7.46 -69.55 -30.82
N ASP A 750 6.81 -68.39 -30.72
CA ASP A 750 5.37 -68.25 -30.46
C ASP A 750 4.58 -68.29 -31.78
N ALA A 751 3.41 -68.94 -31.80
CA ALA A 751 2.56 -69.01 -32.99
C ALA A 751 2.01 -67.64 -33.46
N SER A 752 2.03 -66.63 -32.59
CA SER A 752 1.63 -65.25 -32.91
C SER A 752 2.69 -64.49 -33.71
N ASP A 753 3.97 -64.88 -33.63
CA ASP A 753 5.01 -64.35 -34.51
C ASP A 753 4.80 -64.90 -35.93
N PRO A 754 4.55 -64.02 -36.93
CA PRO A 754 4.28 -64.44 -38.30
C PRO A 754 5.45 -65.17 -38.98
N ASN A 755 6.66 -65.05 -38.44
CA ASN A 755 7.88 -65.64 -38.98
C ASN A 755 8.40 -66.82 -38.13
N SER A 756 7.66 -67.24 -37.10
CA SER A 756 8.13 -68.30 -36.21
C SER A 756 8.05 -69.69 -36.85
N PRO A 757 8.99 -70.59 -36.52
CA PRO A 757 8.87 -72.00 -36.89
C PRO A 757 7.56 -72.66 -36.44
N HIS A 758 7.00 -72.21 -35.32
CA HIS A 758 5.70 -72.65 -34.79
C HIS A 758 4.57 -72.28 -35.75
N LYS A 759 4.50 -71.02 -36.19
CA LYS A 759 3.49 -70.56 -37.14
C LYS A 759 3.54 -71.34 -38.45
N TYR A 760 4.74 -71.57 -38.99
CA TYR A 760 4.89 -72.36 -40.21
C TYR A 760 4.62 -73.85 -40.01
N LEU A 761 4.84 -74.39 -38.81
CA LEU A 761 4.48 -75.77 -38.49
C LEU A 761 2.96 -75.93 -38.46
N ASP A 762 2.22 -75.00 -37.84
CA ASP A 762 0.75 -75.00 -37.86
C ASP A 762 0.23 -74.91 -39.30
N GLN A 763 0.76 -74.00 -40.10
CA GLN A 763 0.41 -73.90 -41.52
C GLN A 763 0.75 -75.18 -42.32
N ALA A 764 1.81 -75.91 -41.94
CA ALA A 764 2.11 -77.19 -42.54
C ALA A 764 1.08 -78.27 -42.16
N ILE A 765 0.59 -78.26 -40.91
CA ILE A 765 -0.47 -79.15 -40.42
C ILE A 765 -1.77 -78.86 -41.18
N ASP A 766 -2.23 -77.62 -41.20
CA ASP A 766 -3.42 -77.17 -41.94
C ASP A 766 -3.36 -77.64 -43.41
N TRP A 767 -2.24 -77.36 -44.09
CA TRP A 767 -2.03 -77.74 -45.48
C TRP A 767 -2.06 -79.26 -45.70
N LEU A 768 -1.47 -80.04 -44.78
CA LEU A 768 -1.44 -81.50 -44.84
C LEU A 768 -2.82 -82.11 -44.57
N GLN A 769 -3.60 -81.54 -43.65
CA GLN A 769 -4.95 -81.98 -43.35
C GLN A 769 -5.87 -81.83 -44.56
N VAL A 770 -5.91 -80.64 -45.16
CA VAL A 770 -6.71 -80.35 -46.37
C VAL A 770 -6.31 -81.30 -47.50
N THR A 771 -5.01 -81.45 -47.76
CA THR A 771 -4.52 -82.27 -48.88
C THR A 771 -4.63 -83.79 -48.63
N ASN A 772 -4.90 -84.22 -47.39
CA ASN A 772 -5.25 -85.58 -47.05
C ASN A 772 -6.76 -85.86 -47.01
N GLY A 773 -7.58 -84.91 -47.47
CA GLY A 773 -9.03 -85.09 -47.61
C GLY A 773 -9.86 -84.53 -46.46
N GLY A 774 -9.21 -83.82 -45.52
CA GLY A 774 -9.86 -82.95 -44.55
C GLY A 774 -10.30 -81.62 -45.17
N ASN A 775 -10.52 -80.62 -44.33
CA ASN A 775 -10.84 -79.24 -44.72
C ASN A 775 -10.11 -78.24 -43.80
N SER A 776 -10.23 -76.94 -44.08
CA SER A 776 -9.58 -75.84 -43.35
C SER A 776 -10.02 -75.63 -41.90
N SER A 777 -10.99 -76.40 -41.42
CA SER A 777 -11.42 -76.42 -40.01
C SER A 777 -11.23 -77.79 -39.36
N SER A 778 -10.53 -78.69 -40.04
CA SER A 778 -10.04 -79.91 -39.40
C SER A 778 -9.09 -79.51 -38.26
N HIS A 779 -9.18 -80.22 -37.13
CA HIS A 779 -8.23 -80.10 -36.01
C HIS A 779 -7.39 -81.39 -35.85
N PHE A 780 -7.69 -82.39 -36.69
CA PHE A 780 -7.07 -83.70 -36.74
C PHE A 780 -7.27 -84.34 -38.12
N GLU A 781 -6.20 -84.91 -38.70
CA GLU A 781 -6.27 -85.85 -39.82
C GLU A 781 -5.18 -86.93 -39.69
N ASP A 782 -5.43 -88.12 -40.28
CA ASP A 782 -4.45 -89.21 -40.39
C ASP A 782 -3.74 -89.18 -41.77
N TRP A 783 -2.47 -89.59 -41.78
CA TRP A 783 -1.70 -89.71 -43.00
C TRP A 783 -2.25 -90.81 -43.92
N GLY A 784 -2.36 -90.50 -45.22
CA GLY A 784 -2.68 -91.48 -46.26
C GLY A 784 -4.07 -91.34 -46.89
N GLY A 785 -4.84 -90.33 -46.50
CA GLY A 785 -6.04 -89.89 -47.21
C GLY A 785 -5.74 -89.05 -48.46
N GLY A 786 -6.78 -88.55 -49.15
CA GLY A 786 -6.65 -87.56 -50.24
C GLY A 786 -6.01 -88.06 -51.56
N SER A 787 -5.85 -87.13 -52.52
CA SER A 787 -5.19 -87.40 -53.81
C SER A 787 -3.78 -86.81 -53.85
N ALA A 788 -2.87 -87.43 -54.59
CA ALA A 788 -1.49 -86.94 -54.71
C ALA A 788 -1.42 -85.49 -55.25
N VAL A 789 -0.65 -84.64 -54.57
CA VAL A 789 -0.50 -83.22 -54.91
C VAL A 789 0.77 -83.01 -55.72
N LYS A 790 0.64 -82.51 -56.95
CA LYS A 790 1.80 -82.28 -57.82
C LYS A 790 2.46 -80.94 -57.50
N ALA A 791 3.78 -80.84 -57.71
CA ALA A 791 4.51 -79.59 -57.60
C ALA A 791 4.03 -78.48 -58.57
N SER A 792 3.26 -78.82 -59.59
CA SER A 792 2.63 -77.84 -60.49
C SER A 792 1.21 -77.43 -60.07
N SER A 793 0.72 -77.89 -58.92
CA SER A 793 -0.64 -77.58 -58.44
C SER A 793 -0.73 -76.17 -57.84
N ALA A 794 -1.94 -75.62 -57.79
CA ALA A 794 -2.20 -74.35 -57.11
C ALA A 794 -1.91 -74.44 -55.61
N ALA A 795 -2.35 -75.51 -54.96
CA ALA A 795 -2.07 -75.80 -53.54
C ALA A 795 -0.56 -75.70 -53.20
N TRP A 796 0.32 -76.12 -54.11
CA TRP A 796 1.76 -76.05 -53.88
C TRP A 796 2.38 -74.67 -54.14
N ASN A 797 1.90 -73.91 -55.14
CA ASN A 797 2.59 -72.70 -55.60
C ASN A 797 1.89 -71.39 -55.24
N VAL A 798 0.61 -71.43 -54.88
CA VAL A 798 -0.22 -70.23 -54.67
C VAL A 798 -0.78 -70.18 -53.24
N GLY A 799 -1.22 -71.32 -52.70
CA GLY A 799 -1.94 -71.36 -51.42
C GLY A 799 -3.20 -72.20 -51.54
N LEU A 800 -3.92 -72.36 -50.42
CA LEU A 800 -5.22 -73.05 -50.36
C LEU A 800 -6.39 -72.06 -50.22
N ASP A 801 -6.24 -70.84 -50.78
CA ASP A 801 -7.12 -69.66 -50.62
C ASP A 801 -8.64 -69.89 -50.82
N ASP A 802 -9.04 -70.92 -51.58
CA ASP A 802 -10.46 -71.23 -51.84
C ASP A 802 -11.13 -72.06 -50.72
N GLU A 803 -10.37 -72.54 -49.72
CA GLU A 803 -10.87 -73.49 -48.71
C GLU A 803 -10.91 -72.94 -47.27
N SER A 804 -10.32 -71.79 -46.90
CA SER A 804 -10.23 -71.35 -45.48
C SER A 804 -11.09 -70.12 -45.09
N PRO A 805 -11.90 -70.20 -44.01
CA PRO A 805 -12.51 -69.03 -43.35
C PRO A 805 -11.63 -68.39 -42.26
N ALA A 806 -10.43 -68.92 -41.96
CA ALA A 806 -9.57 -68.50 -40.85
C ALA A 806 -8.37 -67.62 -41.25
N GLY A 807 -8.11 -67.43 -42.55
CA GLY A 807 -6.98 -66.65 -43.05
C GLY A 807 -6.49 -67.19 -44.39
N LEU A 808 -5.49 -66.52 -44.99
CA LEU A 808 -4.82 -67.00 -46.20
C LEU A 808 -3.86 -68.14 -45.81
N GLU A 809 -4.19 -69.38 -46.19
CA GLU A 809 -3.29 -70.52 -46.06
C GLU A 809 -2.09 -70.37 -47.00
N LEU A 810 -0.89 -70.41 -46.45
CA LEU A 810 0.34 -70.22 -47.23
C LEU A 810 0.52 -71.33 -48.29
N SER A 811 1.26 -71.00 -49.35
CA SER A 811 1.60 -71.97 -50.40
C SER A 811 2.53 -73.05 -49.86
N GLY A 812 2.29 -74.31 -50.24
CA GLY A 812 3.11 -75.43 -49.74
C GLY A 812 4.61 -75.29 -50.02
N ASN A 813 4.99 -74.60 -51.10
CA ASN A 813 6.40 -74.31 -51.40
C ASN A 813 7.03 -73.26 -50.48
N LEU A 814 6.27 -72.29 -49.98
CA LEU A 814 6.75 -71.28 -49.02
C LEU A 814 6.94 -71.93 -47.67
N ILE A 815 5.94 -72.67 -47.18
CA ILE A 815 6.04 -73.39 -45.91
C ILE A 815 7.22 -74.37 -45.93
N HIS A 816 7.41 -75.08 -47.05
CA HIS A 816 8.60 -75.92 -47.27
C HIS A 816 9.91 -75.13 -47.13
N GLN A 817 10.02 -73.97 -47.79
CA GLN A 817 11.22 -73.13 -47.74
C GLN A 817 11.56 -72.70 -46.31
N GLU A 818 10.57 -72.23 -45.56
CA GLU A 818 10.75 -71.72 -44.20
C GLU A 818 11.12 -72.82 -43.21
N LEU A 819 10.38 -73.94 -43.22
CA LEU A 819 10.66 -75.08 -42.34
C LEU A 819 11.94 -75.81 -42.73
N ASP A 820 12.24 -76.00 -44.02
CA ASP A 820 13.52 -76.59 -44.46
C ASP A 820 14.69 -75.70 -44.00
N PHE A 821 14.57 -74.39 -44.14
CA PHE A 821 15.60 -73.46 -43.67
C PHE A 821 15.79 -73.58 -42.16
N TYR A 822 14.72 -73.46 -41.36
CA TYR A 822 14.78 -73.67 -39.90
C TYR A 822 15.43 -74.98 -39.52
N ASN A 823 15.01 -76.10 -40.11
CA ASN A 823 15.56 -77.41 -39.80
C ASN A 823 17.06 -77.55 -40.14
N ASN A 824 17.62 -76.69 -40.98
CA ASN A 824 19.04 -76.69 -41.33
C ASN A 824 19.87 -75.59 -40.63
N THR A 825 19.23 -74.48 -40.23
CA THR A 825 19.90 -73.23 -39.84
C THR A 825 19.41 -72.61 -38.54
N GLY A 826 18.28 -73.06 -37.98
CA GLY A 826 17.71 -72.58 -36.72
C GLY A 826 16.93 -71.30 -36.73
N MET A 827 16.74 -70.74 -37.90
CA MET A 827 15.95 -69.55 -38.17
C MET A 827 15.10 -69.83 -39.40
N THR A 828 14.02 -69.09 -39.60
CA THR A 828 13.23 -69.13 -40.83
C THR A 828 13.93 -68.30 -41.91
N PHE A 829 13.62 -68.54 -43.19
CA PHE A 829 14.29 -67.90 -44.31
C PHE A 829 13.90 -66.42 -44.45
N GLU A 830 12.64 -66.04 -44.24
CA GLU A 830 12.26 -64.62 -44.16
C GLU A 830 12.95 -63.91 -42.99
N GLY A 831 13.05 -64.56 -41.82
CA GLY A 831 13.87 -64.09 -40.70
C GLY A 831 15.36 -63.95 -41.05
N ALA A 832 15.86 -64.78 -41.98
CA ALA A 832 17.22 -64.73 -42.48
C ALA A 832 17.46 -63.75 -43.65
N ILE A 833 16.43 -63.38 -44.41
CA ILE A 833 16.54 -62.35 -45.47
C ILE A 833 16.66 -60.95 -44.85
N LEU A 834 15.93 -60.70 -43.75
CA LEU A 834 16.18 -59.54 -42.88
C LEU A 834 17.66 -59.46 -42.45
N HIS A 835 18.30 -60.62 -42.25
CA HIS A 835 19.72 -60.79 -41.92
C HIS A 835 20.70 -60.52 -43.09
N VAL A 836 20.31 -60.76 -44.35
CA VAL A 836 21.22 -60.61 -45.51
C VAL A 836 21.20 -59.19 -46.06
N TYR A 837 20.03 -58.54 -46.16
CA TYR A 837 19.97 -57.13 -46.64
C TYR A 837 20.47 -56.10 -45.62
N ALA A 838 20.79 -56.52 -44.39
CA ALA A 838 21.55 -55.73 -43.43
C ALA A 838 23.08 -55.90 -43.57
N ASN A 839 23.56 -56.88 -44.36
CA ASN A 839 24.99 -57.22 -44.51
C ASN A 839 25.63 -56.71 -45.82
N ASP A 840 24.85 -56.21 -46.76
CA ASP A 840 25.34 -55.41 -47.89
C ASP A 840 24.93 -53.95 -47.72
N GLY A 841 25.67 -53.26 -46.85
CA GLY A 841 25.68 -51.81 -46.77
C GLY A 841 25.81 -51.17 -48.15
N GLY A 842 24.76 -50.46 -48.54
CA GLY A 842 24.91 -49.16 -49.20
C GLY A 842 25.48 -48.15 -48.22
#